data_AF-A0A2C9LKH8-F1
#
_entry.id   AF-A0A2C9LKH8-F1
#
_cell.length_a   1.000
_cell.length_b   1.000
_cell.length_c   1.000
_cell.angle_alpha   90.00
_cell.angle_beta   90.00
_cell.angle_gamma   90.00
#
_symmetry.space_group_name_H-M   'P 1'
#
loop_
_entity.id
_entity.type
_entity.pdbx_description
1 polymer ?
#
loop_
_entity_poly.entity_id
_entity_poly.type
_entity_poly.pdbx_seq_one_letter_code
_entity_poly.pdbx_strand_id
1 'polypeptide(L)'
;MYKKYNEDDIRGNCMNSYAVLLMQAKSCADGLFQEVLGRKDKADSTRNALSVIQKFRFLFHLPLNIQRNIQKGDYNMVINDYEKAKSLFADTEIKIFKKVYREVEKRISSFRDMLYKRLKDPHNTLEEQKKLIRYLISLEYKGDPAWECLDNQQKWLIELLDDCKDDHIEEEKNCVQENLASNQSNNQWKPLSRANKSPTKSGLSRESSFSSLSSSDHQGSWRFKTPQKVLFIEDITDIMMQHFPDFWKLGQSYFTRESEKGVKIDTSKHGKMKLMMTEIITLFANFVRAAFLPESLENMSENEREKLGVWPSSGKSEHISGAWLPTCVRNIRNCANTLSALDSNSDSVMIVLNELAFDMRTNCMFTLLKQAIMDVKNVYTKETWVVETDDESGGTTQLPALFENIVNETVQHLHEVVVMNKAPEPEIFSQRPIQKEATQLCSQLLQAFAVCMEQLVFTPPLQKTENKHVKITIGQDMELEQHDDPIPSLDKRLIIMLSNCNHTIEVVIPRIIENLTKHGYVEMEKALKAAQETYSALDNRLFLSYIEQKADPILGIMEVNMYKGGFNWKTWKNPTGVRKYLKDIVMSLIEVHAEVYGIFPKFVMRVMKKITESVCEELSRLIQCVPDFNAGGAIQARLELEALRSMTRIYNTPKVQSCFKEAFDCIPELSEEGKTVVDQLLDKFRATMKIQLMCFQPELSPSTVKRAARLGSMV
;
A
#
# COMPACT_ATOMS: atom_id res chain seq x y z
N MET A 1 -76.15 -107.05 -89.74
CA MET A 1 -75.62 -108.42 -89.97
C MET A 1 -74.12 -108.28 -90.18
N TYR A 2 -73.15 -108.73 -89.39
CA TYR A 2 -72.98 -109.73 -88.31
C TYR A 2 -71.81 -109.24 -87.40
N LYS A 3 -72.00 -109.11 -86.07
CA LYS A 3 -71.38 -109.89 -84.95
C LYS A 3 -69.84 -110.14 -85.06
N LYS A 4 -69.02 -109.56 -84.16
CA LYS A 4 -68.50 -110.10 -82.85
C LYS A 4 -67.40 -111.17 -83.06
N TYR A 5 -66.14 -111.07 -82.60
CA TYR A 5 -65.61 -110.89 -81.23
C TYR A 5 -64.14 -110.40 -81.21
N ASN A 6 -63.74 -109.79 -80.08
CA ASN A 6 -62.40 -109.35 -79.65
C ASN A 6 -61.46 -110.50 -79.22
N GLU A 7 -60.14 -110.24 -79.28
CA GLU A 7 -58.99 -110.64 -78.41
C GLU A 7 -57.70 -110.45 -79.27
N ASP A 8 -56.55 -109.88 -78.89
CA ASP A 8 -55.99 -109.44 -77.61
C ASP A 8 -54.81 -108.45 -77.86
N ASP A 9 -54.78 -107.38 -77.06
CA ASP A 9 -53.76 -106.31 -77.05
C ASP A 9 -52.85 -106.46 -75.82
N ILE A 10 -51.70 -107.14 -75.97
CA ILE A 10 -50.80 -107.46 -74.83
C ILE A 10 -49.36 -106.93 -75.04
N ARG A 11 -48.98 -106.48 -76.25
CA ARG A 11 -47.60 -106.00 -76.51
C ARG A 11 -47.42 -104.49 -76.32
N GLY A 12 -48.47 -103.67 -76.44
CA GLY A 12 -48.38 -102.22 -76.22
C GLY A 12 -48.23 -101.82 -74.74
N ASN A 13 -48.74 -102.63 -73.83
CA ASN A 13 -48.77 -102.34 -72.39
C ASN A 13 -47.38 -102.42 -71.72
N CYS A 14 -46.48 -103.28 -72.19
CA CYS A 14 -45.16 -103.45 -71.58
C CYS A 14 -44.19 -102.31 -71.95
N MET A 15 -44.22 -101.82 -73.20
CA MET A 15 -43.45 -100.65 -73.63
C MET A 15 -43.97 -99.34 -73.03
N ASN A 16 -45.29 -99.16 -72.96
CA ASN A 16 -45.88 -97.98 -72.30
C ASN A 16 -45.60 -98.00 -70.80
N SER A 17 -45.65 -99.16 -70.13
CA SER A 17 -45.27 -99.28 -68.72
C SER A 17 -43.79 -98.93 -68.49
N TYR A 18 -42.88 -99.35 -69.38
CA TYR A 18 -41.45 -99.01 -69.30
C TYR A 18 -41.19 -97.52 -69.57
N ALA A 19 -41.90 -96.92 -70.53
CA ALA A 19 -41.83 -95.49 -70.81
C ALA A 19 -42.39 -94.65 -69.66
N VAL A 20 -43.47 -95.10 -69.01
CA VAL A 20 -44.05 -94.48 -67.81
C VAL A 20 -43.10 -94.60 -66.62
N LEU A 21 -42.47 -95.76 -66.42
CA LEU A 21 -41.46 -95.96 -65.38
C LEU A 21 -40.19 -95.13 -65.63
N LEU A 22 -39.75 -94.97 -66.88
CA LEU A 22 -38.65 -94.07 -67.24
C LEU A 22 -39.02 -92.59 -67.08
N MET A 23 -40.25 -92.19 -67.40
CA MET A 23 -40.76 -90.84 -67.15
C MET A 23 -40.89 -90.57 -65.65
N GLN A 24 -41.37 -91.53 -64.86
CA GLN A 24 -41.41 -91.44 -63.41
C GLN A 24 -40.02 -91.41 -62.80
N ALA A 25 -39.08 -92.23 -63.29
CA ALA A 25 -37.68 -92.21 -62.85
C ALA A 25 -36.99 -90.91 -63.23
N LYS A 26 -37.25 -90.36 -64.43
CA LYS A 26 -36.73 -89.06 -64.86
C LYS A 26 -37.34 -87.92 -64.05
N SER A 27 -38.65 -87.91 -63.82
CA SER A 27 -39.31 -86.88 -63.01
C SER A 27 -38.87 -86.95 -61.53
N CYS A 28 -38.68 -88.15 -61.01
CA CYS A 28 -38.12 -88.37 -59.67
C CYS A 28 -36.65 -87.93 -59.61
N ALA A 29 -35.86 -88.22 -60.66
CA ALA A 29 -34.48 -87.76 -60.78
C ALA A 29 -34.38 -86.23 -60.92
N ASP A 30 -35.21 -85.58 -61.75
CA ASP A 30 -35.23 -84.13 -61.90
C ASP A 30 -35.69 -83.45 -60.59
N GLY A 31 -36.67 -84.03 -59.89
CA GLY A 31 -37.06 -83.60 -58.54
C GLY A 31 -35.92 -83.74 -57.52
N LEU A 32 -35.22 -84.88 -57.52
CA LEU A 32 -34.05 -85.12 -56.66
C LEU A 32 -32.88 -84.21 -57.03
N PHE A 33 -32.58 -83.99 -58.31
CA PHE A 33 -31.52 -83.10 -58.78
C PHE A 33 -31.83 -81.65 -58.47
N GLN A 34 -33.08 -81.21 -58.61
CA GLN A 34 -33.48 -79.85 -58.26
C GLN A 34 -33.44 -79.63 -56.75
N GLU A 35 -33.80 -80.64 -55.94
CA GLU A 35 -33.58 -80.60 -54.50
C GLU A 35 -32.10 -80.62 -54.11
N VAL A 36 -31.26 -81.42 -54.77
CA VAL A 36 -29.82 -81.54 -54.48
C VAL A 36 -29.07 -80.29 -54.95
N LEU A 37 -29.40 -79.76 -56.13
CA LEU A 37 -28.88 -78.48 -56.65
C LEU A 37 -29.37 -77.32 -55.77
N GLY A 38 -30.63 -77.31 -55.35
CA GLY A 38 -31.14 -76.32 -54.40
C GLY A 38 -30.46 -76.39 -53.03
N ARG A 39 -30.18 -77.61 -52.51
CA ARG A 39 -29.40 -77.81 -51.28
C ARG A 39 -27.94 -77.39 -51.47
N LYS A 40 -27.34 -77.65 -52.63
CA LYS A 40 -25.98 -77.23 -53.00
C LYS A 40 -25.88 -75.72 -53.15
N ASP A 41 -26.80 -75.06 -53.85
CA ASP A 41 -26.84 -73.61 -53.99
C ASP A 41 -27.08 -72.93 -52.64
N LYS A 42 -27.90 -73.53 -51.77
CA LYS A 42 -28.08 -73.04 -50.40
C LYS A 42 -26.82 -73.24 -49.55
N ALA A 43 -26.12 -74.36 -49.71
CA ALA A 43 -24.83 -74.63 -49.07
C ALA A 43 -23.71 -73.71 -49.59
N ASP A 44 -23.66 -73.45 -50.90
CA ASP A 44 -22.68 -72.59 -51.55
C ASP A 44 -22.97 -71.11 -51.27
N SER A 45 -24.24 -70.71 -51.22
CA SER A 45 -24.66 -69.37 -50.77
C SER A 45 -24.33 -69.15 -49.29
N THR A 46 -24.59 -70.12 -48.42
CA THR A 46 -24.19 -70.03 -47.00
C THR A 46 -22.68 -70.05 -46.85
N ARG A 47 -21.94 -70.83 -47.63
CA ARG A 47 -20.47 -70.84 -47.65
C ARG A 47 -19.89 -69.52 -48.18
N ASN A 48 -20.51 -68.91 -49.20
CA ASN A 48 -20.09 -67.62 -49.73
C ASN A 48 -20.39 -66.50 -48.73
N ALA A 49 -21.58 -66.49 -48.12
CA ALA A 49 -21.91 -65.56 -47.04
C ALA A 49 -20.95 -65.71 -45.84
N LEU A 50 -20.62 -66.94 -45.44
CA LEU A 50 -19.65 -67.22 -44.39
C LEU A 50 -18.24 -66.73 -44.77
N SER A 51 -17.82 -66.96 -46.02
CA SER A 51 -16.54 -66.50 -46.56
C SER A 51 -16.45 -64.97 -46.55
N VAL A 52 -17.50 -64.27 -46.98
CA VAL A 52 -17.59 -62.80 -46.94
C VAL A 52 -17.57 -62.29 -45.50
N ILE A 53 -18.31 -62.91 -44.58
CA ILE A 53 -18.30 -62.54 -43.15
C ILE A 53 -16.93 -62.80 -42.50
N GLN A 54 -16.24 -63.88 -42.88
CA GLN A 54 -14.89 -64.19 -42.38
C GLN A 54 -13.85 -63.22 -42.95
N LYS A 55 -13.92 -62.89 -44.24
CA LYS A 55 -12.99 -61.99 -44.94
C LYS A 55 -13.18 -60.53 -44.52
N PHE A 56 -14.43 -60.11 -44.28
CA PHE A 56 -14.78 -58.77 -43.79
C PHE A 56 -15.18 -58.75 -42.32
N ARG A 57 -14.70 -59.73 -41.53
CA ARG A 57 -14.97 -59.84 -40.09
C ARG A 57 -14.67 -58.54 -39.36
N PHE A 58 -13.57 -57.89 -39.73
CA PHE A 58 -13.15 -56.58 -39.21
C PHE A 58 -14.25 -55.52 -39.34
N LEU A 59 -14.95 -55.43 -40.48
CA LEU A 59 -15.92 -54.39 -40.77
C LEU A 59 -17.24 -54.57 -39.99
N PHE A 60 -17.69 -55.81 -39.79
CA PHE A 60 -18.87 -56.11 -38.96
C PHE A 60 -18.60 -55.95 -37.47
N HIS A 61 -17.34 -56.16 -37.04
CA HIS A 61 -16.93 -55.93 -35.65
C HIS A 61 -16.50 -54.48 -35.40
N LEU A 62 -16.32 -53.66 -36.45
CA LEU A 62 -15.84 -52.29 -36.35
C LEU A 62 -16.72 -51.39 -35.47
N PRO A 63 -18.07 -51.37 -35.60
CA PRO A 63 -18.91 -50.55 -34.73
C PRO A 63 -18.78 -50.93 -33.25
N LEU A 64 -18.69 -52.24 -32.97
CA LEU A 64 -18.54 -52.78 -31.62
C LEU A 64 -17.15 -52.51 -31.05
N ASN A 65 -16.10 -52.62 -31.87
CA ASN A 65 -14.74 -52.32 -31.49
C ASN A 65 -14.54 -50.83 -31.23
N ILE A 66 -15.10 -49.96 -32.07
CA ILE A 66 -15.13 -48.51 -31.84
C ILE A 66 -15.82 -48.22 -30.51
N GLN A 67 -16.98 -48.82 -30.25
CA GLN A 67 -17.69 -48.63 -28.99
C GLN A 67 -16.88 -49.11 -27.76
N ARG A 68 -16.20 -50.25 -27.88
CA ARG A 68 -15.36 -50.80 -26.80
C ARG A 68 -14.10 -49.98 -26.57
N ASN A 69 -13.47 -49.49 -27.64
CA ASN A 69 -12.28 -48.65 -27.57
C ASN A 69 -12.61 -47.25 -27.03
N ILE A 70 -13.79 -46.70 -27.35
CA ILE A 70 -14.32 -45.49 -26.73
C ILE A 70 -14.50 -45.67 -25.21
N GLN A 71 -15.03 -46.82 -24.77
CA GLN A 71 -15.21 -47.13 -23.34
C GLN A 71 -13.87 -47.33 -22.60
N LYS A 72 -12.85 -47.85 -23.29
CA LYS A 72 -11.51 -48.05 -22.72
C LYS A 72 -10.65 -46.79 -22.68
N GLY A 73 -11.00 -45.75 -23.43
CA GLY A 73 -10.23 -44.51 -23.53
C GLY A 73 -9.11 -44.52 -24.59
N ASP A 74 -8.99 -45.59 -25.37
CA ASP A 74 -7.97 -45.74 -26.42
C ASP A 74 -8.36 -45.05 -27.73
N TYR A 75 -8.36 -43.72 -27.70
CA TYR A 75 -8.85 -42.89 -28.82
C TYR A 75 -7.99 -42.98 -30.09
N ASN A 76 -6.68 -43.26 -29.97
CA ASN A 76 -5.79 -43.46 -31.11
C ASN A 76 -6.16 -44.69 -31.95
N MET A 77 -6.56 -45.78 -31.30
CA MET A 77 -7.00 -46.99 -32.01
C MET A 77 -8.29 -46.73 -32.77
N VAL A 78 -9.23 -45.96 -32.19
CA VAL A 78 -10.47 -45.57 -32.88
C VAL A 78 -10.19 -44.78 -34.15
N ILE A 79 -9.21 -43.87 -34.11
CA ILE A 79 -8.82 -43.05 -35.27
C ILE A 79 -8.18 -43.92 -36.36
N ASN A 80 -7.23 -44.79 -36.01
CA ASN A 80 -6.58 -45.68 -36.97
C ASN A 80 -7.59 -46.69 -37.57
N ASP A 81 -8.48 -47.25 -36.75
CA ASP A 81 -9.55 -48.14 -37.21
C ASP A 81 -10.51 -47.41 -38.18
N TYR A 82 -10.78 -46.12 -37.95
CA TYR A 82 -11.59 -45.29 -38.85
C TYR A 82 -10.86 -44.92 -40.13
N GLU A 83 -9.61 -44.46 -40.07
CA GLU A 83 -8.81 -44.15 -41.26
C GLU A 83 -8.65 -45.38 -42.16
N LYS A 84 -8.40 -46.55 -41.55
CA LYS A 84 -8.32 -47.83 -42.25
C LYS A 84 -9.67 -48.20 -42.88
N ALA A 85 -10.78 -48.01 -42.17
CA ALA A 85 -12.11 -48.25 -42.71
C ALA A 85 -12.48 -47.27 -43.84
N LYS A 86 -12.04 -46.03 -43.75
CA LYS A 86 -12.26 -44.99 -44.77
C LYS A 86 -11.43 -45.27 -46.02
N SER A 87 -10.13 -45.55 -45.87
CA SER A 87 -9.21 -45.86 -46.98
C SER A 87 -9.64 -47.12 -47.75
N LEU A 88 -10.16 -48.13 -47.07
CA LEU A 88 -10.52 -49.40 -47.71
C LEU A 88 -11.92 -49.41 -48.35
N PHE A 89 -12.84 -48.52 -47.95
CA PHE A 89 -14.26 -48.67 -48.29
C PHE A 89 -15.00 -47.40 -48.71
N ALA A 90 -14.33 -46.25 -48.86
CA ALA A 90 -14.96 -44.99 -49.30
C ALA A 90 -15.78 -45.13 -50.60
N ASP A 91 -15.33 -45.96 -51.56
CA ASP A 91 -15.93 -46.08 -52.90
C ASP A 91 -16.72 -47.37 -53.13
N THR A 92 -17.15 -48.07 -52.07
CA THR A 92 -17.82 -49.39 -52.23
C THR A 92 -19.31 -49.27 -52.61
N GLU A 93 -19.77 -49.93 -53.67
CA GLU A 93 -21.16 -49.87 -54.16
C GLU A 93 -22.15 -50.81 -53.46
N ILE A 94 -21.69 -51.71 -52.58
CA ILE A 94 -22.51 -52.77 -51.98
C ILE A 94 -23.40 -52.22 -50.85
N LYS A 95 -24.72 -52.45 -50.94
CA LYS A 95 -25.76 -51.92 -50.01
C LYS A 95 -25.53 -52.28 -48.53
N ILE A 96 -25.04 -53.49 -48.24
CA ILE A 96 -24.82 -53.97 -46.87
C ILE A 96 -23.64 -53.23 -46.23
N PHE A 97 -22.56 -53.02 -46.98
CA PHE A 97 -21.41 -52.24 -46.51
C PHE A 97 -21.76 -50.76 -46.30
N LYS A 98 -22.61 -50.16 -47.16
CA LYS A 98 -23.16 -48.81 -46.92
C LYS A 98 -24.01 -48.70 -45.64
N LYS A 99 -24.67 -49.78 -45.21
CA LYS A 99 -25.46 -49.79 -43.96
C LYS A 99 -24.55 -49.88 -42.74
N VAL A 100 -23.53 -50.74 -42.78
CA VAL A 100 -22.54 -50.84 -41.69
C VAL A 100 -21.71 -49.56 -41.60
N TYR A 101 -21.28 -49.00 -42.74
CA TYR A 101 -20.55 -47.74 -42.79
C TYR A 101 -21.37 -46.57 -42.23
N ARG A 102 -22.68 -46.52 -42.49
CA ARG A 102 -23.58 -45.54 -41.85
C ARG A 102 -23.64 -45.68 -40.33
N GLU A 103 -23.65 -46.90 -39.82
CA GLU A 103 -23.64 -47.14 -38.37
C GLU A 103 -22.29 -46.74 -37.75
N VAL A 104 -21.18 -47.02 -38.45
CA VAL A 104 -19.83 -46.56 -38.08
C VAL A 104 -19.76 -45.04 -38.06
N GLU A 105 -20.23 -44.36 -39.12
CA GLU A 105 -20.23 -42.89 -39.21
C GLU A 105 -21.13 -42.25 -38.15
N LYS A 106 -22.28 -42.87 -37.82
CA LYS A 106 -23.15 -42.43 -36.71
C LYS A 106 -22.45 -42.57 -35.37
N ARG A 107 -21.72 -43.67 -35.14
CA ARG A 107 -20.97 -43.89 -33.90
C ARG A 107 -19.79 -42.93 -33.78
N ILE A 108 -19.13 -42.64 -34.89
CA ILE A 108 -18.06 -41.66 -34.97
C ILE A 108 -18.58 -40.23 -34.82
N SER A 109 -19.78 -39.92 -35.32
CA SER A 109 -20.44 -38.64 -35.03
C SER A 109 -20.73 -38.49 -33.54
N SER A 110 -21.28 -39.53 -32.90
CA SER A 110 -21.45 -39.54 -31.44
C SER A 110 -20.13 -39.43 -30.68
N PHE A 111 -19.04 -39.98 -31.22
CA PHE A 111 -17.70 -39.86 -30.65
C PHE A 111 -17.12 -38.46 -30.84
N ARG A 112 -17.31 -37.83 -32.02
CA ARG A 112 -16.99 -36.42 -32.28
C ARG A 112 -17.72 -35.52 -31.29
N ASP A 113 -19.02 -35.74 -31.07
CA ASP A 113 -19.82 -34.97 -30.10
C ASP A 113 -19.32 -35.16 -28.66
N MET A 114 -18.92 -36.37 -28.29
CA MET A 114 -18.35 -36.67 -26.97
C MET A 114 -16.99 -35.99 -26.77
N LEU A 115 -16.11 -36.04 -27.77
CA LEU A 115 -14.82 -35.35 -27.76
C LEU A 115 -15.00 -33.84 -27.74
N TYR A 116 -16.01 -33.32 -28.46
CA TYR A 116 -16.36 -31.91 -28.48
C TYR A 116 -16.91 -31.43 -27.12
N LYS A 117 -17.78 -32.21 -26.48
CA LYS A 117 -18.24 -31.93 -25.10
C LYS A 117 -17.09 -31.96 -24.11
N ARG A 118 -16.20 -32.94 -24.21
CA ARG A 118 -14.98 -32.95 -23.39
C ARG A 118 -14.08 -31.77 -23.69
N LEU A 119 -13.94 -31.31 -24.92
CA LEU A 119 -13.13 -30.12 -25.24
C LEU A 119 -13.69 -28.84 -24.60
N LYS A 120 -15.01 -28.77 -24.41
CA LYS A 120 -15.67 -27.68 -23.70
C LYS A 120 -15.50 -27.72 -22.18
N ASP A 121 -15.06 -28.84 -21.60
CA ASP A 121 -14.83 -28.90 -20.16
C ASP A 121 -13.63 -28.01 -19.78
N PRO A 122 -13.80 -27.08 -18.82
CA PRO A 122 -12.76 -26.15 -18.41
C PRO A 122 -11.62 -26.80 -17.63
N HIS A 123 -11.79 -28.04 -17.16
CA HIS A 123 -10.82 -28.74 -16.31
C HIS A 123 -9.79 -29.58 -17.08
N ASN A 124 -9.79 -29.54 -18.42
CA ASN A 124 -8.80 -30.29 -19.19
C ASN A 124 -7.44 -29.60 -19.14
N THR A 125 -6.39 -30.36 -18.89
CA THR A 125 -5.01 -29.86 -18.95
C THR A 125 -4.65 -29.44 -20.38
N LEU A 126 -3.67 -28.53 -20.52
CA LEU A 126 -3.17 -28.08 -21.83
C LEU A 126 -2.76 -29.26 -22.74
N GLU A 127 -2.20 -30.33 -22.16
CA GLU A 127 -1.82 -31.53 -22.90
C GLU A 127 -3.02 -32.36 -23.36
N GLU A 128 -4.06 -32.47 -22.54
CA GLU A 128 -5.31 -33.14 -22.89
C GLU A 128 -6.07 -32.37 -23.95
N GLN A 129 -6.16 -31.04 -23.84
CA GLN A 129 -6.73 -30.17 -24.86
C GLN A 129 -5.97 -30.32 -26.19
N LYS A 130 -4.63 -30.29 -26.16
CA LYS A 130 -3.81 -30.55 -27.36
C LYS A 130 -4.07 -31.93 -27.96
N LYS A 131 -4.20 -32.98 -27.14
CA LYS A 131 -4.52 -34.37 -27.56
C LYS A 131 -5.93 -34.47 -28.16
N LEU A 132 -6.95 -33.90 -27.51
CA LEU A 132 -8.33 -33.85 -27.99
C LEU A 132 -8.44 -33.11 -29.32
N ILE A 133 -7.73 -31.98 -29.46
CA ILE A 133 -7.62 -31.25 -30.72
C ILE A 133 -6.95 -32.13 -31.79
N ARG A 134 -5.89 -32.90 -31.47
CA ARG A 134 -5.31 -33.84 -32.44
C ARG A 134 -6.35 -34.86 -32.91
N TYR A 135 -7.12 -35.42 -31.99
CA TYR A 135 -8.13 -36.44 -32.29
C TYR A 135 -9.28 -35.90 -33.12
N LEU A 136 -9.75 -34.69 -32.84
CA LEU A 136 -10.82 -34.03 -33.60
C LEU A 136 -10.37 -33.63 -35.03
N ILE A 137 -9.11 -33.22 -35.18
CA ILE A 137 -8.53 -32.93 -36.51
C ILE A 137 -8.40 -34.21 -37.33
N SER A 138 -7.92 -35.32 -36.75
CA SER A 138 -7.84 -36.61 -37.46
C SER A 138 -9.20 -37.23 -37.80
N LEU A 139 -10.25 -36.84 -37.09
CA LEU A 139 -11.61 -37.28 -37.35
C LEU A 139 -12.34 -36.38 -38.35
N GLU A 140 -11.68 -35.42 -39.01
CA GLU A 140 -12.28 -34.50 -40.00
C GLU A 140 -13.58 -33.83 -39.50
N TYR A 141 -13.49 -33.12 -38.39
CA TYR A 141 -14.59 -32.26 -37.93
C TYR A 141 -14.86 -31.11 -38.93
N LYS A 142 -16.13 -30.71 -39.07
CA LYS A 142 -16.56 -29.69 -40.06
C LYS A 142 -16.14 -28.25 -39.72
N GLY A 143 -15.67 -28.00 -38.50
CA GLY A 143 -15.16 -26.71 -38.04
C GLY A 143 -13.67 -26.76 -37.68
N ASP A 144 -13.18 -25.71 -37.03
CA ASP A 144 -11.81 -25.63 -36.50
C ASP A 144 -11.85 -25.88 -34.97
N PRO A 145 -11.61 -27.11 -34.50
CA PRO A 145 -11.74 -27.45 -33.09
C PRO A 145 -10.74 -26.71 -32.21
N ALA A 146 -9.60 -26.30 -32.78
CA ALA A 146 -8.57 -25.59 -32.03
C ALA A 146 -9.00 -24.14 -31.78
N TRP A 147 -9.61 -23.48 -32.76
CA TRP A 147 -10.16 -22.14 -32.59
C TRP A 147 -11.37 -22.12 -31.63
N GLU A 148 -12.26 -23.09 -31.73
CA GLU A 148 -13.41 -23.20 -30.79
C GLU A 148 -12.94 -23.47 -29.34
N CYS A 149 -11.83 -24.18 -29.15
CA CYS A 149 -11.21 -24.35 -27.83
C CYS A 149 -10.66 -23.03 -27.29
N LEU A 150 -9.98 -22.24 -28.13
CA LEU A 150 -9.47 -20.92 -27.75
C LEU A 150 -10.60 -19.95 -27.37
N ASP A 151 -11.68 -19.90 -28.15
CA ASP A 151 -12.86 -19.08 -27.85
C ASP A 151 -13.53 -19.50 -26.53
N ASN A 152 -13.60 -20.81 -26.25
CA ASN A 152 -14.13 -21.33 -24.99
C ASN A 152 -13.23 -21.02 -23.79
N GLN A 153 -11.90 -21.13 -23.96
CA GLN A 153 -10.94 -20.78 -22.90
C GLN A 153 -10.98 -19.29 -22.58
N GLN A 154 -11.12 -18.44 -23.58
CA GLN A 154 -11.26 -17.00 -23.36
C GLN A 154 -12.51 -16.70 -22.54
N LYS A 155 -13.68 -17.23 -22.94
CA LYS A 155 -14.95 -17.02 -22.22
C LYS A 155 -14.88 -17.54 -20.79
N TRP A 156 -14.35 -18.75 -20.60
CA TRP A 156 -14.17 -19.33 -19.28
C TRP A 156 -13.23 -18.50 -18.40
N LEU A 157 -12.13 -17.98 -18.94
CA LEU A 157 -11.22 -17.13 -18.18
C LEU A 157 -11.87 -15.78 -17.81
N ILE A 158 -12.69 -15.21 -18.70
CA ILE A 158 -13.47 -14.01 -18.40
C ILE A 158 -14.48 -14.29 -17.28
N GLU A 159 -15.25 -15.38 -17.39
CA GLU A 159 -16.20 -15.81 -16.35
C GLU A 159 -15.50 -16.03 -15.00
N LEU A 160 -14.33 -16.68 -15.00
CA LEU A 160 -13.56 -16.91 -13.78
C LEU A 160 -13.07 -15.61 -13.12
N LEU A 161 -12.68 -14.61 -13.91
CA LEU A 161 -12.30 -13.28 -13.40
C LEU A 161 -13.52 -12.52 -12.85
N ASP A 162 -14.67 -12.64 -13.51
CA ASP A 162 -15.93 -12.05 -13.04
C ASP A 162 -16.41 -12.69 -11.73
N ASP A 163 -16.41 -14.02 -11.64
CA ASP A 163 -16.79 -14.78 -10.44
C ASP A 163 -15.90 -14.39 -9.25
N CYS A 164 -14.57 -14.34 -9.46
CA CYS A 164 -13.63 -13.90 -8.43
C CYS A 164 -13.96 -12.48 -7.93
N LYS A 165 -14.19 -11.53 -8.85
CA LYS A 165 -14.56 -10.16 -8.50
C LYS A 165 -15.87 -10.12 -7.70
N ASP A 166 -16.91 -10.82 -8.16
CA ASP A 166 -18.24 -10.80 -7.52
C ASP A 166 -18.20 -11.45 -6.12
N ASP A 167 -17.50 -12.57 -5.96
CA ASP A 167 -17.30 -13.25 -4.67
C ASP A 167 -16.66 -12.31 -3.64
N HIS A 168 -15.56 -11.63 -4.00
CA HIS A 168 -14.88 -10.72 -3.08
C HIS A 168 -15.69 -9.45 -2.77
N ILE A 169 -16.46 -8.92 -3.73
CA ILE A 169 -17.35 -7.78 -3.49
C ILE A 169 -18.50 -8.18 -2.55
N GLU A 170 -19.07 -9.38 -2.71
CA GLU A 170 -20.11 -9.89 -1.83
C GLU A 170 -19.58 -10.13 -0.41
N GLU A 171 -18.40 -10.72 -0.27
CA GLU A 171 -17.75 -10.90 1.03
C GLU A 171 -17.42 -9.56 1.72
N GLU A 172 -16.99 -8.53 0.99
CA GLU A 172 -16.77 -7.20 1.59
C GLU A 172 -18.09 -6.58 2.07
N LYS A 173 -19.18 -6.70 1.30
CA LYS A 173 -20.52 -6.24 1.70
C LYS A 173 -20.99 -6.95 2.97
N ASN A 174 -20.79 -8.27 3.06
CA ASN A 174 -21.15 -9.07 4.22
C ASN A 174 -20.34 -8.64 5.47
N CYS A 175 -19.03 -8.41 5.32
CA CYS A 175 -18.17 -7.93 6.41
C CYS A 175 -18.61 -6.54 6.94
N VAL A 176 -18.95 -5.62 6.04
CA VAL A 176 -19.45 -4.28 6.42
C VAL A 176 -20.80 -4.38 7.15
N GLN A 177 -21.71 -5.26 6.70
CA GLN A 177 -22.99 -5.49 7.37
C GLN A 177 -22.83 -6.11 8.76
N GLU A 178 -21.92 -7.08 8.94
CA GLU A 178 -21.59 -7.67 10.24
C GLU A 178 -21.00 -6.63 11.21
N ASN A 179 -20.13 -5.74 10.74
CA ASN A 179 -19.54 -4.65 11.54
C ASN A 179 -20.58 -3.62 11.98
N LEU A 180 -21.57 -3.31 11.13
CA LEU A 180 -22.69 -2.43 11.48
C LEU A 180 -23.64 -3.09 12.50
N ALA A 181 -23.91 -4.38 12.35
CA ALA A 181 -24.79 -5.13 13.25
C ALA A 181 -24.16 -5.38 14.64
N SER A 182 -22.85 -5.61 14.70
CA SER A 182 -22.11 -5.82 15.96
C SER A 182 -21.93 -4.52 16.76
N ASN A 183 -21.81 -3.37 16.10
CA ASN A 183 -21.80 -2.07 16.79
C ASN A 183 -23.16 -1.67 17.41
N GLN A 184 -24.27 -2.26 16.94
CA GLN A 184 -25.61 -2.05 17.53
C GLN A 184 -25.96 -3.05 18.64
N SER A 185 -25.27 -4.20 18.72
CA SER A 185 -25.61 -5.31 19.61
C SER A 185 -24.59 -5.52 20.74
N ASN A 186 -23.95 -4.46 21.23
CA ASN A 186 -23.15 -4.55 22.46
C ASN A 186 -24.06 -4.50 23.71
N ASN A 187 -24.81 -5.59 23.95
CA ASN A 187 -25.24 -6.05 25.25
C ASN A 187 -25.59 -7.54 25.17
N GLN A 188 -24.75 -8.36 25.81
CA GLN A 188 -24.80 -9.83 25.97
C GLN A 188 -24.10 -10.67 24.89
N TRP A 189 -22.83 -10.98 25.16
CA TRP A 189 -22.08 -12.06 24.53
C TRP A 189 -22.53 -13.43 25.06
N LYS A 190 -22.70 -14.41 24.17
CA LYS A 190 -22.55 -15.85 24.46
C LYS A 190 -21.65 -16.50 23.41
N PRO A 191 -20.74 -17.41 23.78
CA PRO A 191 -19.83 -18.05 22.84
C PRO A 191 -20.52 -19.22 22.14
N LEU A 192 -20.47 -19.29 20.80
CA LEU A 192 -20.74 -20.52 20.06
C LEU A 192 -19.45 -21.08 19.46
N SER A 193 -19.20 -22.34 19.82
CA SER A 193 -18.12 -23.20 19.37
C SER A 193 -18.22 -23.56 17.89
N ARG A 194 -17.09 -23.43 17.18
CA ARG A 194 -16.85 -23.83 15.80
C ARG A 194 -16.83 -25.36 15.66
N ALA A 195 -17.53 -25.88 14.64
CA ALA A 195 -17.36 -27.25 14.16
C ALA A 195 -16.58 -27.24 12.84
N ASN A 196 -15.42 -27.89 12.85
CA ASN A 196 -14.56 -28.16 11.70
C ASN A 196 -15.27 -28.99 10.64
N LYS A 197 -15.07 -28.66 9.36
CA LYS A 197 -14.86 -29.64 8.27
C LYS A 197 -13.93 -29.09 7.20
N SER A 198 -12.73 -29.65 7.13
CA SER A 198 -11.95 -29.81 5.90
C SER A 198 -12.19 -31.23 5.35
N PRO A 199 -11.85 -31.54 4.08
CA PRO A 199 -10.56 -32.22 3.85
C PRO A 199 -9.83 -31.97 2.49
N THR A 200 -8.50 -31.84 2.62
CA THR A 200 -7.39 -32.45 1.81
C THR A 200 -7.05 -31.95 0.39
N LYS A 201 -5.88 -31.28 0.22
CA LYS A 201 -4.51 -31.74 -0.24
C LYS A 201 -4.34 -31.58 -1.77
N SER A 202 -3.27 -31.02 -2.34
CA SER A 202 -1.83 -31.06 -2.03
C SER A 202 -1.03 -30.05 -2.88
N GLY A 203 0.08 -29.50 -2.38
CA GLY A 203 1.15 -29.00 -3.25
C GLY A 203 2.03 -27.90 -2.66
N LEU A 204 3.22 -28.29 -2.18
CA LEU A 204 4.37 -27.50 -1.74
C LEU A 204 4.46 -26.03 -2.19
N SER A 205 4.48 -25.11 -1.22
CA SER A 205 5.04 -23.76 -1.37
C SER A 205 6.10 -23.52 -0.30
N ARG A 206 7.26 -23.08 -0.79
CA ARG A 206 8.46 -22.68 -0.03
C ARG A 206 8.13 -21.50 0.87
N GLU A 207 8.40 -21.65 2.17
CA GLU A 207 8.39 -20.56 3.14
C GLU A 207 9.43 -19.48 2.74
N SER A 208 8.94 -18.28 2.46
CA SER A 208 9.71 -17.04 2.48
C SER A 208 9.38 -16.33 3.80
N SER A 209 10.40 -16.19 4.64
CA SER A 209 10.32 -15.72 6.01
C SER A 209 9.88 -14.26 6.10
N PHE A 210 8.66 -14.02 6.61
CA PHE A 210 8.32 -12.76 7.31
C PHE A 210 7.29 -12.94 8.44
N SER A 211 6.81 -14.15 8.71
CA SER A 211 5.89 -14.43 9.83
C SER A 211 6.65 -14.72 11.13
N SER A 212 7.23 -13.70 11.74
CA SER A 212 7.69 -13.78 13.13
C SER A 212 7.67 -12.42 13.81
N LEU A 213 6.46 -11.94 14.15
CA LEU A 213 6.22 -11.19 15.38
C LEU A 213 4.73 -11.15 15.74
N SER A 214 4.18 -12.27 16.21
CA SER A 214 2.93 -12.25 16.99
C SER A 214 2.78 -13.51 17.82
N SER A 215 3.38 -13.48 19.02
CA SER A 215 2.99 -14.36 20.10
C SER A 215 2.84 -13.52 21.36
N SER A 216 1.74 -13.79 22.07
CA SER A 216 1.17 -13.14 23.27
C SER A 216 0.51 -11.76 23.08
N ASP A 217 -0.78 -11.75 22.71
CA ASP A 217 -1.85 -11.11 23.50
C ASP A 217 -3.24 -11.25 22.82
N HIS A 218 -4.10 -12.11 23.37
CA HIS A 218 -5.42 -12.44 22.83
C HIS A 218 -6.54 -11.42 23.18
N GLN A 219 -6.24 -10.12 23.25
CA GLN A 219 -7.28 -9.08 23.44
C GLN A 219 -7.32 -7.97 22.37
N GLY A 220 -6.50 -8.04 21.31
CA GLY A 220 -6.43 -7.01 20.25
C GLY A 220 -6.81 -7.45 18.82
N SER A 221 -7.38 -8.63 18.61
CA SER A 221 -7.34 -9.34 17.31
C SER A 221 -8.27 -8.83 16.19
N TRP A 222 -9.08 -7.78 16.38
CA TRP A 222 -10.00 -7.29 15.33
C TRP A 222 -9.34 -6.32 14.33
N ARG A 223 -8.22 -5.68 14.67
CA ARG A 223 -7.55 -4.66 13.82
C ARG A 223 -6.64 -5.21 12.72
N PHE A 224 -6.50 -6.53 12.59
CA PHE A 224 -5.52 -7.18 11.71
C PHE A 224 -6.10 -8.26 10.79
N LYS A 225 -7.39 -8.21 10.45
CA LYS A 225 -7.88 -9.02 9.32
C LYS A 225 -7.39 -8.38 8.02
N THR A 226 -6.80 -9.19 7.13
CA THR A 226 -6.42 -8.75 5.78
C THR A 226 -7.64 -8.16 5.08
N PRO A 227 -7.58 -6.91 4.58
CA PRO A 227 -8.71 -6.30 3.87
C PRO A 227 -9.09 -7.12 2.63
N GLN A 228 -10.38 -7.21 2.34
CA GLN A 228 -10.88 -8.05 1.25
C GLN A 228 -10.32 -7.66 -0.12
N LYS A 229 -10.13 -6.36 -0.35
CA LYS A 229 -9.48 -5.83 -1.56
C LYS A 229 -8.05 -6.34 -1.78
N VAL A 230 -7.32 -6.66 -0.70
CA VAL A 230 -5.96 -7.20 -0.77
C VAL A 230 -6.00 -8.68 -1.18
N LEU A 231 -6.88 -9.46 -0.56
CA LEU A 231 -7.11 -10.86 -0.93
C LEU A 231 -7.57 -10.98 -2.38
N PHE A 232 -8.48 -10.10 -2.81
CA PHE A 232 -8.89 -10.01 -4.21
C PHE A 232 -7.72 -9.82 -5.17
N ILE A 233 -6.75 -8.93 -4.86
CA ILE A 233 -5.56 -8.76 -5.71
C ILE A 233 -4.71 -10.04 -5.74
N GLU A 234 -4.52 -10.70 -4.59
CA GLU A 234 -3.78 -11.95 -4.52
C GLU A 234 -4.43 -13.00 -5.43
N ASP A 235 -5.73 -13.26 -5.25
CA ASP A 235 -6.47 -14.28 -5.98
C ASP A 235 -6.59 -13.97 -7.48
N ILE A 236 -6.91 -12.71 -7.86
CA ILE A 236 -7.02 -12.34 -9.28
C ILE A 236 -5.66 -12.36 -10.00
N THR A 237 -4.57 -12.01 -9.31
CA THR A 237 -3.22 -12.13 -9.90
C THR A 237 -2.79 -13.58 -10.03
N ASP A 238 -3.13 -14.45 -9.08
CA ASP A 238 -2.85 -15.89 -9.14
C ASP A 238 -3.62 -16.58 -10.28
N ILE A 239 -4.92 -16.30 -10.43
CA ILE A 239 -5.73 -16.78 -11.56
C ILE A 239 -5.05 -16.41 -12.89
N MET A 240 -4.60 -15.17 -12.99
CA MET A 240 -3.99 -14.65 -14.21
C MET A 240 -2.61 -15.28 -14.47
N MET A 241 -1.79 -15.48 -13.44
CA MET A 241 -0.49 -16.16 -13.55
C MET A 241 -0.62 -17.66 -13.85
N GLN A 242 -1.70 -18.31 -13.43
CA GLN A 242 -1.92 -19.74 -13.66
C GLN A 242 -2.49 -20.04 -15.05
N HIS A 243 -3.52 -19.32 -15.49
CA HIS A 243 -4.32 -19.71 -16.65
C HIS A 243 -3.95 -18.97 -17.94
N PHE A 244 -3.54 -17.70 -17.86
CA PHE A 244 -3.20 -16.92 -19.05
C PHE A 244 -1.97 -17.45 -19.82
N PRO A 245 -0.87 -17.90 -19.17
CA PRO A 245 0.26 -18.47 -19.89
C PRO A 245 -0.10 -19.71 -20.70
N ASP A 246 -1.03 -20.52 -20.19
CA ASP A 246 -1.50 -21.72 -20.88
C ASP A 246 -2.38 -21.37 -22.08
N PHE A 247 -3.26 -20.38 -21.95
CA PHE A 247 -4.02 -19.81 -23.07
C PHE A 247 -3.09 -19.27 -24.16
N TRP A 248 -2.06 -18.49 -23.78
CA TRP A 248 -1.05 -17.97 -24.71
C TRP A 248 -0.30 -19.10 -25.44
N LYS A 249 0.20 -20.10 -24.71
CA LYS A 249 0.89 -21.27 -25.29
C LYS A 249 -0.02 -22.09 -26.20
N LEU A 250 -1.31 -22.22 -25.88
CA LEU A 250 -2.26 -22.90 -26.76
C LEU A 250 -2.41 -22.13 -28.07
N GLY A 251 -2.57 -20.81 -28.00
CA GLY A 251 -2.60 -19.91 -29.14
C GLY A 251 -1.38 -20.01 -30.03
N GLN A 252 -0.18 -19.93 -29.44
CA GLN A 252 1.06 -20.12 -30.19
C GLN A 252 1.08 -21.50 -30.87
N SER A 253 0.72 -22.56 -30.14
CA SER A 253 0.73 -23.91 -30.70
C SER A 253 -0.26 -24.12 -31.85
N TYR A 254 -1.36 -23.36 -31.88
CA TYR A 254 -2.28 -23.33 -33.01
C TYR A 254 -1.59 -22.79 -34.27
N PHE A 255 -0.89 -21.66 -34.17
CA PHE A 255 -0.19 -21.05 -35.30
C PHE A 255 1.10 -21.81 -35.70
N THR A 256 1.86 -22.38 -34.75
CA THR A 256 3.08 -23.16 -35.05
C THR A 256 2.78 -24.45 -35.80
N ARG A 257 1.65 -25.10 -35.50
CA ARG A 257 1.30 -26.43 -36.04
C ARG A 257 0.79 -26.38 -37.48
N GLU A 258 0.49 -25.20 -38.00
CA GLU A 258 0.11 -24.99 -39.41
C GLU A 258 1.31 -24.76 -40.33
N SER A 259 2.46 -24.32 -39.79
CA SER A 259 3.71 -24.23 -40.57
C SER A 259 4.20 -25.58 -41.10
N GLU A 260 3.77 -26.69 -40.49
CA GLU A 260 4.09 -28.06 -40.94
C GLU A 260 3.15 -28.60 -42.04
N LYS A 261 1.96 -28.00 -42.27
CA LYS A 261 0.95 -28.53 -43.21
C LYS A 261 0.59 -27.62 -44.38
N GLY A 262 1.27 -26.49 -44.57
CA GLY A 262 1.18 -25.68 -45.79
C GLY A 262 -0.18 -25.02 -46.05
N VAL A 263 -1.03 -24.87 -45.04
CA VAL A 263 -2.28 -24.11 -45.14
C VAL A 263 -1.97 -22.63 -44.92
N LYS A 264 -2.29 -21.79 -45.90
CA LYS A 264 -2.06 -20.33 -45.81
C LYS A 264 -2.94 -19.74 -44.71
N ILE A 265 -2.31 -19.08 -43.73
CA ILE A 265 -3.00 -18.39 -42.63
C ILE A 265 -3.88 -17.28 -43.19
N ASP A 266 -5.09 -17.18 -42.65
CA ASP A 266 -5.94 -15.99 -42.74
C ASP A 266 -5.46 -14.98 -41.69
N THR A 267 -4.83 -13.88 -42.11
CA THR A 267 -4.30 -12.80 -41.25
C THR A 267 -5.35 -12.28 -40.24
N SER A 268 -6.64 -12.49 -40.54
CA SER A 268 -7.78 -12.16 -39.67
C SER A 268 -7.77 -12.89 -38.31
N LYS A 269 -7.36 -14.17 -38.24
CA LYS A 269 -7.39 -14.97 -37.00
C LYS A 269 -6.29 -14.57 -36.01
N HIS A 270 -5.12 -14.18 -36.52
CA HIS A 270 -4.05 -13.65 -35.68
C HIS A 270 -4.48 -12.33 -35.03
N GLY A 271 -5.12 -11.44 -35.80
CA GLY A 271 -5.73 -10.21 -35.29
C GLY A 271 -6.80 -10.47 -34.22
N LYS A 272 -7.70 -11.45 -34.43
CA LYS A 272 -8.71 -11.84 -33.45
C LYS A 272 -8.09 -12.35 -32.14
N MET A 273 -7.06 -13.19 -32.21
CA MET A 273 -6.40 -13.69 -30.99
C MET A 273 -5.75 -12.56 -30.19
N LYS A 274 -5.16 -11.57 -30.87
CA LYS A 274 -4.64 -10.35 -30.23
C LYS A 274 -5.74 -9.54 -29.54
N LEU A 275 -6.93 -9.44 -30.15
CA LEU A 275 -8.11 -8.81 -29.52
C LEU A 275 -8.56 -9.57 -28.28
N MET A 276 -8.64 -10.90 -28.34
CA MET A 276 -9.03 -11.74 -27.20
C MET A 276 -8.10 -11.55 -25.99
N MET A 277 -6.79 -11.48 -26.22
CA MET A 277 -5.81 -11.21 -25.15
C MET A 277 -5.94 -9.81 -24.58
N THR A 278 -6.14 -8.83 -25.46
CA THR A 278 -6.32 -7.43 -25.05
C THR A 278 -7.59 -7.30 -24.21
N GLU A 279 -8.67 -8.00 -24.56
CA GLU A 279 -9.92 -8.04 -23.80
C GLU A 279 -9.72 -8.60 -22.39
N ILE A 280 -9.10 -9.78 -22.23
CA ILE A 280 -8.84 -10.39 -20.91
C ILE A 280 -8.00 -9.45 -20.04
N ILE A 281 -6.93 -8.89 -20.59
CA ILE A 281 -5.99 -8.05 -19.83
C ILE A 281 -6.58 -6.68 -19.50
N THR A 282 -7.38 -6.12 -20.40
CA THR A 282 -8.13 -4.88 -20.13
C THR A 282 -9.16 -5.11 -19.03
N LEU A 283 -9.87 -6.23 -19.05
CA LEU A 283 -10.84 -6.59 -18.02
C LEU A 283 -10.18 -6.76 -16.65
N PHE A 284 -9.09 -7.54 -16.58
CA PHE A 284 -8.25 -7.66 -15.38
C PHE A 284 -7.82 -6.29 -14.84
N ALA A 285 -7.27 -5.44 -15.71
CA ALA A 285 -6.80 -4.12 -15.30
C ALA A 285 -7.93 -3.21 -14.81
N ASN A 286 -9.11 -3.30 -15.43
CA ASN A 286 -10.29 -2.55 -15.03
C ASN A 286 -10.88 -3.02 -13.70
N PHE A 287 -10.86 -4.33 -13.39
CA PHE A 287 -11.29 -4.82 -12.08
C PHE A 287 -10.36 -4.34 -10.96
N VAL A 288 -9.04 -4.36 -11.19
CA VAL A 288 -8.07 -3.80 -10.24
C VAL A 288 -8.28 -2.29 -10.08
N ARG A 289 -8.52 -1.55 -11.18
CA ARG A 289 -8.84 -0.11 -11.12
C ARG A 289 -10.13 0.17 -10.38
N ALA A 290 -11.18 -0.64 -10.55
CA ALA A 290 -12.44 -0.47 -9.82
C ALA A 290 -12.25 -0.62 -8.29
N ALA A 291 -11.34 -1.50 -7.86
CA ALA A 291 -11.06 -1.73 -6.44
C ALA A 291 -10.18 -0.64 -5.79
N PHE A 292 -9.15 -0.16 -6.49
CA PHE A 292 -8.08 0.70 -5.93
C PHE A 292 -7.98 2.11 -6.53
N LEU A 293 -8.47 2.31 -7.76
CA LEU A 293 -8.33 3.54 -8.55
C LEU A 293 -9.66 3.94 -9.24
N PRO A 294 -10.78 4.08 -8.50
CA PRO A 294 -12.09 4.31 -9.11
C PRO A 294 -12.17 5.61 -9.91
N GLU A 295 -11.37 6.62 -9.55
CA GLU A 295 -11.25 7.91 -10.27
C GLU A 295 -10.67 7.74 -11.68
N SER A 296 -9.81 6.73 -11.90
CA SER A 296 -9.23 6.46 -13.23
C SER A 296 -10.26 5.98 -14.26
N LEU A 297 -11.42 5.50 -13.80
CA LEU A 297 -12.51 4.97 -14.63
C LEU A 297 -13.63 6.00 -14.88
N GLU A 298 -13.46 7.26 -14.46
CA GLU A 298 -14.49 8.31 -14.62
C GLU A 298 -14.82 8.65 -16.07
N ASN A 299 -13.92 8.37 -17.00
CA ASN A 299 -14.13 8.59 -18.44
C ASN A 299 -15.09 7.56 -19.08
N MET A 300 -15.42 6.46 -18.39
CA MET A 300 -16.36 5.44 -18.86
C MET A 300 -17.80 5.74 -18.44
N SER A 301 -18.76 5.23 -19.20
CA SER A 301 -20.18 5.40 -18.87
C SER A 301 -20.54 4.72 -17.54
N GLU A 302 -21.48 5.28 -16.80
CA GLU A 302 -21.89 4.77 -15.47
C GLU A 302 -22.34 3.30 -15.52
N ASN A 303 -23.01 2.91 -16.60
CA ASN A 303 -23.50 1.55 -16.85
C ASN A 303 -22.37 0.53 -17.15
N GLU A 304 -21.22 0.99 -17.65
CA GLU A 304 -20.04 0.13 -17.83
C GLU A 304 -19.26 0.00 -16.51
N ARG A 305 -19.23 1.05 -15.70
CA ARG A 305 -18.61 1.02 -14.37
C ARG A 305 -19.34 0.09 -13.40
N GLU A 306 -20.67 0.04 -13.47
CA GLU A 306 -21.46 -0.90 -12.67
C GLU A 306 -21.11 -2.37 -12.96
N LYS A 307 -20.84 -2.71 -14.23
CA LYS A 307 -20.43 -4.08 -14.63
C LYS A 307 -19.05 -4.48 -14.09
N LEU A 308 -18.16 -3.50 -13.92
CA LEU A 308 -16.83 -3.69 -13.34
C LEU A 308 -16.84 -3.87 -11.81
N GLY A 309 -18.02 -3.81 -11.19
CA GLY A 309 -18.22 -4.03 -9.76
C GLY A 309 -18.10 -2.74 -8.95
N VAL A 310 -19.11 -2.47 -8.12
CA VAL A 310 -19.11 -1.35 -7.18
C VAL A 310 -18.71 -1.86 -5.80
N TRP A 311 -17.48 -1.57 -5.41
CA TRP A 311 -16.97 -1.86 -4.07
C TRP A 311 -17.67 -0.95 -3.05
N PRO A 312 -18.13 -1.46 -1.90
CA PRO A 312 -18.80 -0.66 -0.88
C PRO A 312 -17.92 0.51 -0.39
N SER A 313 -18.27 1.72 -0.80
CA SER A 313 -17.71 2.96 -0.28
C SER A 313 -18.27 3.21 1.12
N SER A 314 -17.70 2.56 2.14
CA SER A 314 -18.11 2.83 3.52
C SER A 314 -17.81 4.30 3.86
N GLY A 315 -18.86 5.06 4.18
CA GLY A 315 -18.76 6.49 4.49
C GLY A 315 -17.76 6.73 5.62
N LYS A 316 -16.80 7.65 5.38
CA LYS A 316 -15.59 7.90 6.19
C LYS A 316 -14.57 6.76 6.17
N SER A 317 -14.10 6.45 4.96
CA SER A 317 -12.74 6.02 4.66
C SER A 317 -12.11 5.02 5.63
N GLU A 318 -12.56 3.77 5.60
CA GLU A 318 -11.58 2.67 5.64
C GLU A 318 -10.83 2.69 4.30
N HIS A 319 -9.96 3.69 4.14
CA HIS A 319 -8.86 3.55 3.20
C HIS A 319 -8.12 2.28 3.64
N ILE A 320 -7.87 1.37 2.70
CA ILE A 320 -6.92 0.27 2.91
C ILE A 320 -5.69 0.90 3.57
N SER A 321 -5.32 0.39 4.75
CA SER A 321 -4.15 0.92 5.47
C SER A 321 -2.98 0.99 4.48
N GLY A 322 -2.29 2.13 4.45
CA GLY A 322 -1.15 2.34 3.55
C GLY A 322 -0.13 1.21 3.62
N ALA A 323 -0.05 0.49 4.74
CA ALA A 323 0.77 -0.70 4.94
C ALA A 323 0.53 -1.84 3.93
N TRP A 324 -0.69 -2.00 3.39
CA TRP A 324 -1.02 -3.10 2.48
C TRP A 324 -0.81 -2.78 0.99
N LEU A 325 -0.87 -1.51 0.60
CA LEU A 325 -0.69 -1.08 -0.79
C LEU A 325 0.65 -1.53 -1.40
N PRO A 326 1.78 -1.51 -0.68
CA PRO A 326 3.04 -2.07 -1.17
C PRO A 326 2.97 -3.53 -1.61
N THR A 327 2.26 -4.36 -0.86
CA THR A 327 2.06 -5.79 -1.19
C THR A 327 1.24 -5.91 -2.47
N CYS A 328 0.15 -5.16 -2.60
CA CYS A 328 -0.67 -5.12 -3.80
C CYS A 328 0.14 -4.71 -5.04
N VAL A 329 0.96 -3.66 -4.92
CA VAL A 329 1.85 -3.20 -6.00
C VAL A 329 2.85 -4.29 -6.39
N ARG A 330 3.44 -5.00 -5.42
CA ARG A 330 4.37 -6.11 -5.71
C ARG A 330 3.68 -7.24 -6.46
N ASN A 331 2.47 -7.63 -6.10
CA ASN A 331 1.71 -8.70 -6.78
C ASN A 331 1.40 -8.30 -8.24
N ILE A 332 0.92 -7.08 -8.47
CA ILE A 332 0.64 -6.57 -9.82
C ILE A 332 1.92 -6.50 -10.65
N ARG A 333 3.02 -5.98 -10.10
CA ARG A 333 4.33 -5.93 -10.80
C ARG A 333 4.84 -7.34 -11.12
N ASN A 334 4.70 -8.30 -10.19
CA ASN A 334 5.10 -9.68 -10.43
C ASN A 334 4.27 -10.33 -11.55
N CYS A 335 2.95 -10.11 -11.55
CA CYS A 335 2.06 -10.56 -12.62
C CYS A 335 2.46 -9.94 -13.96
N ALA A 336 2.61 -8.60 -14.03
CA ALA A 336 3.04 -7.90 -15.24
C ALA A 336 4.37 -8.43 -15.78
N ASN A 337 5.39 -8.58 -14.93
CA ASN A 337 6.71 -9.10 -15.32
C ASN A 337 6.64 -10.55 -15.84
N THR A 338 5.85 -11.41 -15.20
CA THR A 338 5.65 -12.80 -15.63
C THR A 338 4.97 -12.87 -16.99
N LEU A 339 3.98 -12.01 -17.23
CA LEU A 339 3.27 -11.92 -18.49
C LEU A 339 4.14 -11.30 -19.61
N SER A 340 4.99 -10.32 -19.28
CA SER A 340 5.96 -9.75 -20.23
C SER A 340 7.01 -10.77 -20.68
N ALA A 341 7.41 -11.70 -19.81
CA ALA A 341 8.34 -12.76 -20.15
C ALA A 341 7.78 -13.76 -21.19
N LEU A 342 6.46 -13.75 -21.47
CA LEU A 342 5.83 -14.66 -22.44
C LEU A 342 6.05 -14.25 -23.91
N ASP A 343 6.87 -13.22 -24.18
CA ASP A 343 7.28 -12.75 -25.51
C ASP A 343 6.09 -12.63 -26.49
N SER A 344 5.02 -12.02 -25.98
CA SER A 344 3.86 -11.68 -26.79
C SER A 344 4.25 -10.50 -27.68
N ASN A 345 4.37 -10.71 -28.99
CA ASN A 345 4.60 -9.66 -30.02
C ASN A 345 3.44 -8.62 -30.11
N SER A 346 2.73 -8.37 -29.01
CA SER A 346 1.56 -7.53 -28.90
C SER A 346 1.83 -6.38 -27.93
N ASP A 347 2.47 -5.33 -28.44
CA ASP A 347 2.77 -4.09 -27.70
C ASP A 347 1.55 -3.54 -26.95
N SER A 348 0.34 -3.66 -27.52
CA SER A 348 -0.91 -3.19 -26.92
C SER A 348 -1.24 -3.84 -25.58
N VAL A 349 -0.87 -5.11 -25.39
CA VAL A 349 -1.17 -5.86 -24.17
C VAL A 349 -0.22 -5.45 -23.05
N MET A 350 1.05 -5.25 -23.39
CA MET A 350 2.07 -4.80 -22.44
C MET A 350 1.82 -3.35 -21.97
N ILE A 351 1.32 -2.49 -22.86
CA ILE A 351 0.97 -1.09 -22.53
C ILE A 351 -0.05 -1.05 -21.39
N VAL A 352 -1.16 -1.81 -21.48
CA VAL A 352 -2.23 -1.79 -20.46
C VAL A 352 -1.73 -2.24 -19.09
N LEU A 353 -0.90 -3.28 -19.03
CA LEU A 353 -0.33 -3.77 -17.76
C LEU A 353 0.69 -2.80 -17.17
N ASN A 354 1.54 -2.20 -18.01
CA ASN A 354 2.53 -1.22 -17.55
C ASN A 354 1.86 0.07 -17.06
N GLU A 355 0.79 0.52 -17.72
CA GLU A 355 -0.04 1.64 -17.25
C GLU A 355 -0.69 1.31 -15.90
N LEU A 356 -1.29 0.13 -15.76
CA LEU A 356 -1.87 -0.30 -14.47
C LEU A 356 -0.82 -0.32 -13.34
N ALA A 357 0.34 -0.91 -13.60
CA ALA A 357 1.44 -0.95 -12.63
C ALA A 357 1.97 0.44 -12.30
N PHE A 358 2.00 1.36 -13.26
CA PHE A 358 2.38 2.75 -13.06
C PHE A 358 1.35 3.51 -12.19
N ASP A 359 0.07 3.37 -12.48
CA ASP A 359 -1.01 4.02 -11.72
C ASP A 359 -1.03 3.53 -10.27
N MET A 360 -0.91 2.22 -10.06
CA MET A 360 -0.89 1.60 -8.72
C MET A 360 0.34 2.04 -7.91
N ARG A 361 1.51 2.13 -8.55
CA ARG A 361 2.72 2.66 -7.92
C ARG A 361 2.56 4.12 -7.51
N THR A 362 1.96 4.94 -8.36
CA THR A 362 1.71 6.37 -8.10
C THR A 362 0.74 6.56 -6.94
N ASN A 363 -0.38 5.82 -6.92
CA ASN A 363 -1.33 5.84 -5.82
C ASN A 363 -0.68 5.39 -4.50
N CYS A 364 0.08 4.29 -4.52
CA CYS A 364 0.84 3.81 -3.34
C CYS A 364 1.77 4.90 -2.79
N MET A 365 2.51 5.60 -3.66
CA MET A 365 3.39 6.71 -3.25
C MET A 365 2.63 7.81 -2.53
N PHE A 366 1.55 8.31 -3.12
CA PHE A 366 0.79 9.40 -2.54
C PHE A 366 0.08 9.00 -1.26
N THR A 367 -0.49 7.79 -1.19
CA THR A 367 -1.13 7.30 0.03
C THR A 367 -0.13 7.11 1.17
N LEU A 368 1.05 6.57 0.91
CA LEU A 368 2.08 6.40 1.95
C LEU A 368 2.65 7.74 2.42
N LEU A 369 2.88 8.71 1.52
CA LEU A 369 3.29 10.06 1.94
C LEU A 369 2.19 10.75 2.78
N LYS A 370 0.92 10.61 2.39
CA LYS A 370 -0.23 11.10 3.19
C LYS A 370 -0.31 10.41 4.56
N GLN A 371 -0.05 9.10 4.63
CA GLN A 371 0.01 8.37 5.89
C GLN A 371 1.17 8.87 6.77
N ALA A 372 2.37 9.03 6.21
CA ALA A 372 3.52 9.57 6.93
C ALA A 372 3.24 10.98 7.48
N ILE A 373 2.54 11.84 6.73
CA ILE A 373 2.09 13.16 7.24
C ILE A 373 1.20 12.99 8.49
N MET A 374 0.28 12.03 8.49
CA MET A 374 -0.58 11.76 9.65
C MET A 374 0.22 11.17 10.81
N ASP A 375 1.18 10.30 10.54
CA ASP A 375 2.03 9.69 11.56
C ASP A 375 2.90 10.75 12.22
N VAL A 376 3.51 11.66 11.45
CA VAL A 376 4.26 12.83 11.94
C VAL A 376 3.38 13.73 12.81
N LYS A 377 2.13 13.97 12.40
CA LYS A 377 1.15 14.72 13.21
C LYS A 377 0.78 14.03 14.51
N ASN A 378 1.02 12.72 14.66
CA ASN A 378 0.72 11.96 15.88
C ASN A 378 1.96 11.71 16.75
N VAL A 379 3.16 12.15 16.33
CA VAL A 379 4.40 11.94 17.09
C VAL A 379 4.36 12.59 18.47
N TYR A 380 3.55 13.65 18.67
CA TYR A 380 3.35 14.28 19.98
C TYR A 380 2.95 13.29 21.09
N THR A 381 2.31 12.17 20.74
CA THR A 381 1.91 11.13 21.71
C THR A 381 3.08 10.34 22.29
N LYS A 382 4.24 10.38 21.63
CA LYS A 382 5.47 9.68 22.02
C LYS A 382 6.47 10.58 22.73
N GLU A 383 6.12 11.84 22.98
CA GLU A 383 7.01 12.81 23.63
C GLU A 383 7.23 12.47 25.11
N THR A 384 8.49 12.50 25.56
CA THR A 384 8.89 12.18 26.94
C THR A 384 9.46 13.37 27.70
N TRP A 385 9.76 14.49 27.02
CA TRP A 385 10.37 15.71 27.56
C TRP A 385 11.76 15.52 28.19
N VAL A 386 12.41 14.39 27.93
CA VAL A 386 13.79 14.12 28.37
C VAL A 386 14.75 14.84 27.43
N VAL A 387 15.55 15.75 27.98
CA VAL A 387 16.54 16.54 27.23
C VAL A 387 17.90 15.82 27.25
N GLU A 388 18.39 15.46 26.07
CA GLU A 388 19.71 14.91 25.84
C GLU A 388 20.64 16.05 25.40
N THR A 389 21.75 16.25 26.12
CA THR A 389 22.69 17.34 25.83
C THR A 389 23.78 16.87 24.87
N ASP A 390 23.84 17.49 23.70
CA ASP A 390 24.94 17.35 22.74
C ASP A 390 25.86 18.59 22.81
N ASP A 391 27.17 18.37 22.70
CA ASP A 391 28.19 19.43 22.78
C ASP A 391 28.10 20.41 21.60
N GLU A 392 27.58 19.97 20.44
CA GLU A 392 27.45 20.80 19.23
C GLU A 392 26.05 21.41 19.03
N SER A 393 24.99 20.67 19.37
CA SER A 393 23.60 21.02 19.05
C SER A 393 22.81 21.65 20.21
N GLY A 394 23.30 21.55 21.45
CA GLY A 394 22.54 21.91 22.65
C GLY A 394 21.68 20.76 23.18
N GLY A 395 20.71 21.07 24.04
CA GLY A 395 19.79 20.08 24.62
C GLY A 395 18.60 19.81 23.70
N THR A 396 18.46 18.60 23.17
CA THR A 396 17.34 18.17 22.32
C THR A 396 16.62 16.97 22.92
N THR A 397 15.33 16.84 22.66
CA THR A 397 14.59 15.61 22.98
C THR A 397 14.73 14.56 21.88
N GLN A 398 14.19 13.35 22.07
CA GLN A 398 14.12 12.33 21.02
C GLN A 398 13.14 12.67 19.88
N LEU A 399 12.35 13.72 20.02
CA LEU A 399 11.30 14.10 19.07
C LEU A 399 11.78 14.30 17.63
N PRO A 400 12.87 15.07 17.36
CA PRO A 400 13.36 15.25 15.99
C PRO A 400 13.86 13.94 15.37
N ALA A 401 14.45 13.04 16.17
CA ALA A 401 14.90 11.74 15.71
C ALA A 401 13.73 10.80 15.36
N LEU A 402 12.63 10.82 16.14
CA LEU A 402 11.41 10.08 15.81
C LEU A 402 10.79 10.56 14.49
N PHE A 403 10.77 11.87 14.27
CA PHE A 403 10.35 12.46 13.01
C PHE A 403 11.25 12.03 11.84
N GLU A 404 12.57 12.14 12.00
CA GLU A 404 13.55 11.72 10.98
C GLU A 404 13.38 10.24 10.60
N ASN A 405 13.18 9.37 11.59
CA ASN A 405 12.97 7.94 11.37
C ASN A 405 11.71 7.64 10.57
N ILE A 406 10.57 8.26 10.90
CA ILE A 406 9.31 8.06 10.15
C ILE A 406 9.49 8.44 8.68
N VAL A 407 10.15 9.57 8.41
CA VAL A 407 10.37 10.04 7.04
C VAL A 407 11.32 9.09 6.31
N ASN A 408 12.45 8.71 6.93
CA ASN A 408 13.44 7.84 6.32
C ASN A 408 12.90 6.43 6.04
N GLU A 409 12.16 5.83 6.97
CA GLU A 409 11.51 4.53 6.78
C GLU A 409 10.50 4.59 5.62
N THR A 410 9.69 5.65 5.56
CA THR A 410 8.71 5.85 4.49
C THR A 410 9.40 5.98 3.13
N VAL A 411 10.44 6.82 3.03
CA VAL A 411 11.19 7.05 1.78
C VAL A 411 11.91 5.78 1.33
N GLN A 412 12.53 5.04 2.25
CA GLN A 412 13.19 3.77 1.94
C GLN A 412 12.20 2.74 1.41
N HIS A 413 11.04 2.61 2.06
CA HIS A 413 10.00 1.69 1.62
C HIS A 413 9.43 2.05 0.24
N LEU A 414 9.20 3.35 0.01
CA LEU A 414 8.78 3.87 -1.31
C LEU A 414 9.83 3.63 -2.37
N HIS A 415 11.11 3.78 -2.05
CA HIS A 415 12.17 3.52 -3.00
C HIS A 415 12.13 2.06 -3.49
N GLU A 416 12.08 1.10 -2.56
CA GLU A 416 12.07 -0.34 -2.90
C GLU A 416 10.84 -0.77 -3.71
N VAL A 417 9.67 -0.21 -3.41
CA VAL A 417 8.39 -0.68 -3.95
C VAL A 417 7.97 0.09 -5.21
N VAL A 418 8.25 1.40 -5.24
CA VAL A 418 7.72 2.32 -6.25
C VAL A 418 8.81 2.85 -7.18
N VAL A 419 9.90 3.38 -6.63
CA VAL A 419 10.92 4.12 -7.41
C VAL A 419 11.88 3.18 -8.14
N MET A 420 12.25 2.04 -7.54
CA MET A 420 13.13 1.06 -8.18
C MET A 420 12.42 0.41 -9.38
N ASN A 421 12.82 0.83 -10.59
CA ASN A 421 12.25 0.36 -11.86
C ASN A 421 12.90 -0.96 -12.30
N LYS A 422 12.10 -1.83 -12.93
CA LYS A 422 12.59 -2.98 -13.70
C LYS A 422 12.14 -2.80 -15.14
N ALA A 423 13.06 -2.78 -16.10
CA ALA A 423 12.69 -2.67 -17.52
C ALA A 423 11.74 -3.82 -17.90
N PRO A 424 10.62 -3.56 -18.62
CA PRO A 424 10.28 -2.37 -19.41
C PRO A 424 9.43 -1.28 -18.70
N GLU A 425 9.37 -1.24 -17.36
CA GLU A 425 8.52 -0.28 -16.62
C GLU A 425 8.95 1.19 -16.83
N PRO A 426 8.00 2.13 -17.02
CA PRO A 426 8.30 3.56 -17.07
C PRO A 426 8.68 4.11 -15.70
N GLU A 427 9.54 5.15 -15.69
CA GLU A 427 9.95 5.82 -14.47
C GLU A 427 8.81 6.66 -13.87
N ILE A 428 8.57 6.55 -12.56
CA ILE A 428 7.47 7.28 -11.87
C ILE A 428 7.60 8.79 -12.00
N PHE A 429 8.82 9.31 -11.84
CA PHE A 429 9.09 10.73 -11.96
C PHE A 429 9.26 11.20 -13.41
N SER A 430 8.88 10.42 -14.43
CA SER A 430 8.87 10.90 -15.81
C SER A 430 7.77 11.96 -16.06
N GLN A 431 6.67 11.91 -15.30
CA GLN A 431 5.54 12.81 -15.48
C GLN A 431 5.60 14.01 -14.52
N ARG A 432 5.52 15.22 -15.09
CA ARG A 432 5.58 16.49 -14.34
C ARG A 432 4.48 16.68 -13.28
N PRO A 433 3.22 16.26 -13.50
CA PRO A 433 2.18 16.33 -12.45
C PRO A 433 2.53 15.52 -11.21
N ILE A 434 3.09 14.31 -11.40
CA ILE A 434 3.49 13.42 -10.31
C ILE A 434 4.65 14.02 -9.51
N GLN A 435 5.65 14.58 -10.20
CA GLN A 435 6.74 15.32 -9.56
C GLN A 435 6.19 16.44 -8.67
N LYS A 436 5.30 17.28 -9.20
CA LYS A 436 4.72 18.41 -8.49
C LYS A 436 3.95 17.98 -7.24
N GLU A 437 3.11 16.95 -7.35
CA GLU A 437 2.33 16.43 -6.23
C GLU A 437 3.22 15.76 -5.17
N ALA A 438 4.23 14.99 -5.59
CA ALA A 438 5.21 14.40 -4.67
C ALA A 438 5.99 15.47 -3.89
N THR A 439 6.48 16.52 -4.57
CA THR A 439 7.15 17.65 -3.91
C THR A 439 6.22 18.38 -2.95
N GLN A 440 4.95 18.58 -3.32
CA GLN A 440 3.94 19.18 -2.45
C GLN A 440 3.67 18.35 -1.19
N LEU A 441 3.53 17.03 -1.32
CA LEU A 441 3.35 16.13 -0.17
C LEU A 441 4.59 16.08 0.72
N CYS A 442 5.80 16.06 0.14
CA CYS A 442 7.04 16.11 0.92
C CYS A 442 7.17 17.45 1.67
N SER A 443 6.79 18.58 1.04
CA SER A 443 6.72 19.87 1.73
C SER A 443 5.76 19.83 2.92
N GLN A 444 4.56 19.25 2.73
CA GLN A 444 3.58 19.10 3.81
C GLN A 444 4.09 18.18 4.92
N LEU A 445 4.83 17.12 4.59
CA LEU A 445 5.44 16.19 5.53
C LEU A 445 6.46 16.90 6.43
N LEU A 446 7.35 17.70 5.85
CA LEU A 446 8.33 18.49 6.60
C LEU A 446 7.67 19.55 7.50
N GLN A 447 6.61 20.20 7.00
CA GLN A 447 5.86 21.23 7.73
C GLN A 447 4.97 20.65 8.84
N ALA A 448 4.47 19.42 8.68
CA ALA A 448 3.59 18.78 9.66
C ALA A 448 4.25 18.66 11.04
N PHE A 449 5.56 18.46 11.09
CA PHE A 449 6.29 18.37 12.34
C PHE A 449 6.36 19.70 13.11
N ALA A 450 6.45 20.84 12.40
CA ALA A 450 6.37 22.16 13.03
C ALA A 450 5.00 22.37 13.72
N VAL A 451 3.91 21.94 13.07
CA VAL A 451 2.55 21.98 13.66
C VAL A 451 2.44 21.06 14.87
N CYS A 452 3.09 19.89 14.84
CA CYS A 452 3.16 18.96 15.98
C CYS A 452 3.88 19.59 17.19
N MET A 453 5.02 20.24 16.98
CA MET A 453 5.77 20.95 18.03
C MET A 453 4.95 22.11 18.64
N GLU A 454 4.25 22.87 17.80
CA GLU A 454 3.32 23.91 18.26
C GLU A 454 2.26 23.36 19.22
N GLN A 455 1.61 22.27 18.81
CA GLN A 455 0.54 21.65 19.59
C GLN A 455 1.05 21.16 20.95
N LEU A 456 2.25 20.57 21.01
CA LEU A 456 2.88 20.16 22.27
C LEU A 456 3.11 21.30 23.26
N VAL A 457 3.39 22.51 22.76
CA VAL A 457 3.61 23.70 23.61
C VAL A 457 2.28 24.27 24.12
N PHE A 458 1.36 24.60 23.22
CA PHE A 458 0.16 25.37 23.60
C PHE A 458 -1.02 24.50 24.02
N THR A 459 -1.07 23.25 23.55
CA THR A 459 -2.18 22.32 23.82
C THR A 459 -1.60 20.93 24.15
N PRO A 460 -0.83 20.80 25.25
CA PRO A 460 -0.25 19.51 25.60
C PRO A 460 -1.36 18.47 25.82
N PRO A 461 -1.14 17.20 25.44
CA PRO A 461 -2.13 16.15 25.69
C PRO A 461 -2.38 16.06 27.19
N LEU A 462 -3.64 16.18 27.61
CA LEU A 462 -4.04 15.83 28.97
C LEU A 462 -3.75 14.34 29.16
N GLN A 463 -2.64 13.99 29.80
CA GLN A 463 -2.43 12.62 30.24
C GLN A 463 -3.53 12.33 31.25
N LYS A 464 -4.45 11.42 30.90
CA LYS A 464 -5.46 10.90 31.83
C LYS A 464 -4.69 10.17 32.93
N THR A 465 -4.38 10.86 34.02
CA THR A 465 -4.00 10.21 35.26
C THR A 465 -5.22 9.40 35.70
N GLU A 466 -5.15 8.08 35.51
CA GLU A 466 -6.06 7.18 36.21
C GLU A 466 -5.91 7.47 37.70
N ASN A 467 -7.00 7.96 38.31
CA ASN A 467 -7.12 8.25 39.72
C ASN A 467 -6.72 7.01 40.56
N LYS A 468 -5.44 6.87 40.87
CA LYS A 468 -5.00 6.00 41.97
C LYS A 468 -5.26 6.78 43.24
N HIS A 469 -6.36 6.41 43.90
CA HIS A 469 -6.77 6.90 45.21
C HIS A 469 -5.56 7.01 46.16
N VAL A 470 -5.26 8.25 46.58
CA VAL A 470 -4.30 8.54 47.64
C VAL A 470 -4.87 7.99 48.96
N LYS A 471 -4.33 6.88 49.44
CA LYS A 471 -4.50 6.45 50.84
C LYS A 471 -3.53 7.26 51.68
N ILE A 472 -4.01 8.33 52.30
CA ILE A 472 -3.25 9.08 53.32
C ILE A 472 -3.09 8.16 54.54
N THR A 473 -1.86 7.72 54.80
CA THR A 473 -1.48 7.10 56.07
C THR A 473 -0.71 8.14 56.87
N ILE A 474 -1.19 8.46 58.07
CA ILE A 474 -0.59 9.46 58.95
C ILE A 474 0.53 8.79 59.74
N GLY A 475 1.78 9.19 59.48
CA GLY A 475 2.91 8.93 60.37
C GLY A 475 4.22 8.59 59.64
N GLN A 476 5.25 9.40 59.96
CA GLN A 476 6.69 9.28 59.64
C GLN A 476 7.18 9.95 58.34
N ASP A 477 8.08 10.92 58.58
CA ASP A 477 9.04 11.61 57.71
C ASP A 477 8.55 12.12 56.35
N MET A 478 8.30 13.45 56.29
CA MET A 478 8.08 14.18 55.04
C MET A 478 9.42 14.35 54.29
N GLU A 479 9.83 13.32 53.55
CA GLU A 479 10.46 13.56 52.25
C GLU A 479 9.31 13.82 51.27
N LEU A 480 9.13 15.08 50.89
CA LEU A 480 8.24 15.45 49.79
C LEU A 480 8.84 14.87 48.50
N GLU A 481 8.53 13.61 48.19
CA GLU A 481 8.61 13.14 46.81
C GLU A 481 7.66 14.02 46.00
N GLN A 482 8.22 15.03 45.32
CA GLN A 482 7.53 15.79 44.31
C GLN A 482 7.08 14.78 43.26
N HIS A 483 5.79 14.47 43.24
CA HIS A 483 5.17 13.88 42.06
C HIS A 483 5.38 14.90 40.93
N ASP A 484 6.45 14.72 40.15
CA ASP A 484 6.68 15.51 38.95
C ASP A 484 5.47 15.30 38.03
N ASP A 485 4.76 16.40 37.76
CA ASP A 485 3.83 16.41 36.64
C ASP A 485 4.63 15.97 35.40
N PRO A 486 4.15 14.98 34.61
CA PRO A 486 4.88 14.47 33.45
C PRO A 486 5.06 15.52 32.34
N ILE A 487 4.45 16.69 32.48
CA ILE A 487 4.48 17.79 31.53
C ILE A 487 5.24 18.96 32.17
N PRO A 488 6.39 19.39 31.60
CA PRO A 488 7.14 20.52 32.15
C PRO A 488 6.33 21.83 32.14
N SER A 489 6.77 22.80 32.95
CA SER A 489 6.21 24.17 32.93
C SER A 489 6.26 24.78 31.53
N LEU A 490 5.35 25.71 31.23
CA LEU A 490 5.26 26.33 29.90
C LEU A 490 6.60 26.95 29.45
N ASP A 491 7.28 27.68 30.33
CA ASP A 491 8.63 28.22 30.10
C ASP A 491 9.64 27.16 29.65
N LYS A 492 9.72 26.04 30.37
CA LYS A 492 10.64 24.95 30.04
C LYS A 492 10.27 24.32 28.70
N ARG A 493 8.97 24.10 28.43
CA ARG A 493 8.49 23.55 27.16
C ARG A 493 8.84 24.47 25.98
N LEU A 494 8.72 25.78 26.16
CA LEU A 494 9.07 26.77 25.14
C LEU A 494 10.55 26.68 24.77
N ILE A 495 11.47 26.65 25.74
CA ILE A 495 12.93 26.56 25.45
C ILE A 495 13.27 25.21 24.80
N ILE A 496 12.73 24.11 25.32
CA ILE A 496 12.99 22.77 24.76
C ILE A 496 12.54 22.73 23.30
N MET A 497 11.34 23.24 22.99
CA MET A 497 10.82 23.24 21.63
C MET A 497 11.55 24.21 20.70
N LEU A 498 12.06 25.34 21.21
CA LEU A 498 12.96 26.21 20.47
C LEU A 498 14.27 25.50 20.12
N SER A 499 14.84 24.73 21.05
CA SER A 499 16.03 23.92 20.80
C SER A 499 15.77 22.83 19.76
N ASN A 500 14.69 22.06 19.91
CA ASN A 500 14.26 21.05 18.94
C ASN A 500 14.02 21.66 17.55
N CYS A 501 13.38 22.84 17.49
CA CYS A 501 13.13 23.56 16.24
C CYS A 501 14.46 23.95 15.56
N ASN A 502 15.43 24.47 16.31
CA ASN A 502 16.75 24.81 15.79
C ASN A 502 17.52 23.57 15.30
N HIS A 503 17.52 22.48 16.07
CA HIS A 503 18.16 21.24 15.63
C HIS A 503 17.50 20.65 14.38
N THR A 504 16.17 20.72 14.30
CA THR A 504 15.43 20.21 13.15
C THR A 504 15.77 20.97 11.87
N ILE A 505 15.93 22.30 11.95
CA ILE A 505 16.23 23.11 10.76
C ILE A 505 17.69 23.04 10.33
N GLU A 506 18.63 22.99 11.27
CA GLU A 506 20.07 22.97 10.99
C GLU A 506 20.59 21.58 10.60
N VAL A 507 19.98 20.51 11.13
CA VAL A 507 20.50 19.14 11.00
C VAL A 507 19.52 18.21 10.30
N VAL A 508 18.31 18.05 10.84
CA VAL A 508 17.37 16.99 10.41
C VAL A 508 16.82 17.26 9.01
N ILE A 509 16.31 18.46 8.75
CA ILE A 509 15.72 18.81 7.44
C ILE A 509 16.76 18.69 6.31
N PRO A 510 17.98 19.23 6.42
CA PRO A 510 19.01 19.05 5.39
C PRO A 510 19.30 17.57 5.10
N ARG A 511 19.40 16.71 6.12
CA ARG A 511 19.61 15.26 5.96
C ARG A 511 18.45 14.58 5.24
N ILE A 512 17.21 14.92 5.61
CA ILE A 512 16.01 14.38 4.95
C ILE A 512 15.98 14.80 3.48
N ILE A 513 16.29 16.06 3.18
CA ILE A 513 16.34 16.58 1.80
C ILE A 513 17.40 15.86 0.99
N GLU A 514 18.62 15.69 1.53
CA GLU A 514 19.67 14.91 0.89
C GLU A 514 19.20 13.47 0.60
N ASN A 515 18.53 12.82 1.57
CA ASN A 515 18.01 11.48 1.41
C ASN A 515 16.90 11.38 0.33
N LEU A 516 15.99 12.35 0.29
CA LEU A 516 14.94 12.43 -0.74
C LEU A 516 15.54 12.64 -2.14
N THR A 517 16.51 13.54 -2.27
CA THR A 517 17.21 13.78 -3.54
C THR A 517 17.98 12.54 -4.00
N LYS A 518 18.64 11.82 -3.08
CA LYS A 518 19.32 10.55 -3.38
C LYS A 518 18.37 9.49 -3.95
N HIS A 519 17.11 9.47 -3.50
CA HIS A 519 16.08 8.55 -3.98
C HIS A 519 15.29 9.06 -5.20
N GLY A 520 15.80 10.07 -5.91
CA GLY A 520 15.27 10.50 -7.21
C GLY A 520 14.13 11.51 -7.15
N TYR A 521 13.77 12.03 -5.97
CA TYR A 521 12.78 13.08 -5.87
C TYR A 521 13.33 14.43 -6.34
N VAL A 522 12.51 15.20 -7.06
CA VAL A 522 12.90 16.46 -7.70
C VAL A 522 12.36 17.69 -6.98
N GLU A 523 12.93 18.86 -7.30
CA GLU A 523 12.53 20.18 -6.77
C GLU A 523 12.53 20.28 -5.24
N MET A 524 13.35 19.49 -4.55
CA MET A 524 13.40 19.44 -3.08
C MET A 524 13.88 20.75 -2.43
N GLU A 525 14.56 21.63 -3.17
CA GLU A 525 14.86 22.99 -2.73
C GLU A 525 13.58 23.80 -2.39
N LYS A 526 12.48 23.57 -3.12
CA LYS A 526 11.19 24.23 -2.83
C LYS A 526 10.61 23.75 -1.51
N ALA A 527 10.69 22.44 -1.25
CA ALA A 527 10.24 21.84 0.00
C ALA A 527 11.10 22.31 1.19
N LEU A 528 12.42 22.41 1.00
CA LEU A 528 13.36 22.97 1.98
C LEU A 528 12.98 24.41 2.34
N LYS A 529 12.77 25.28 1.35
CA LYS A 529 12.40 26.68 1.58
C LYS A 529 11.06 26.81 2.30
N ALA A 530 10.06 26.04 1.89
CA ALA A 530 8.74 26.04 2.52
C ALA A 530 8.81 25.56 3.99
N ALA A 531 9.68 24.59 4.29
CA ALA A 531 9.97 24.19 5.66
C ALA A 531 10.68 25.33 6.42
N GLN A 532 11.76 25.92 5.90
CA GLN A 532 12.46 27.06 6.52
C GLN A 532 11.53 28.21 6.90
N GLU A 533 10.61 28.61 6.00
CA GLU A 533 9.62 29.64 6.28
C GLU A 533 8.69 29.25 7.44
N THR A 534 8.23 27.99 7.47
CA THR A 534 7.32 27.47 8.51
C THR A 534 8.00 27.38 9.87
N TYR A 535 9.23 26.87 9.93
CA TYR A 535 10.00 26.76 11.17
C TYR A 535 10.48 28.11 11.68
N SER A 536 10.75 29.08 10.80
CA SER A 536 11.05 30.46 11.19
C SER A 536 9.84 31.15 11.81
N ALA A 537 8.63 30.95 11.27
CA ALA A 537 7.39 31.42 11.90
C ALA A 537 7.12 30.70 13.24
N LEU A 538 7.37 29.38 13.26
CA LEU A 538 7.68 28.52 14.40
C LEU A 538 8.39 29.24 15.55
N ASP A 539 9.68 29.34 15.35
CA ASP A 539 10.68 29.86 16.26
C ASP A 539 10.32 31.28 16.75
N ASN A 540 9.89 32.18 15.86
CA ASN A 540 9.52 33.54 16.28
C ASN A 540 8.35 33.56 17.26
N ARG A 541 7.34 32.70 17.08
CA ARG A 541 6.19 32.67 17.99
C ARG A 541 6.52 32.02 19.32
N LEU A 542 7.27 30.92 19.32
CA LEU A 542 7.76 30.31 20.55
C LEU A 542 8.65 31.29 21.32
N PHE A 543 9.52 32.01 20.61
CA PHE A 543 10.39 33.03 21.17
C PHE A 543 9.60 34.16 21.83
N LEU A 544 8.63 34.77 21.11
CA LEU A 544 7.83 35.86 21.68
C LEU A 544 7.05 35.41 22.91
N SER A 545 6.44 34.22 22.87
CA SER A 545 5.70 33.67 24.02
C SER A 545 6.61 33.44 25.23
N TYR A 546 7.86 32.98 25.01
CA TYR A 546 8.84 32.84 26.09
C TYR A 546 9.26 34.19 26.67
N ILE A 547 9.49 35.18 25.80
CA ILE A 547 9.83 36.54 26.24
C ILE A 547 8.69 37.14 27.06
N GLU A 548 7.43 36.98 26.67
CA GLU A 548 6.27 37.44 27.45
C GLU A 548 6.23 36.78 28.83
N GLN A 549 6.36 35.44 28.90
CA GLN A 549 6.35 34.72 30.18
C GLN A 549 7.43 35.22 31.16
N LYS A 550 8.61 35.57 30.67
CA LYS A 550 9.75 35.97 31.51
C LYS A 550 9.85 37.48 31.74
N ALA A 551 9.53 38.30 30.76
CA ALA A 551 9.66 39.76 30.87
C ALA A 551 8.52 40.35 31.69
N ASP A 552 7.27 39.95 31.47
CA ASP A 552 6.11 40.59 32.09
C ASP A 552 6.14 40.58 33.63
N PRO A 553 6.52 39.46 34.31
CA PRO A 553 6.67 39.47 35.76
C PRO A 553 7.76 40.42 36.25
N ILE A 554 8.87 40.54 35.51
CA ILE A 554 9.96 41.46 35.83
C ILE A 554 9.43 42.89 35.74
N LEU A 555 8.79 43.26 34.61
CA LEU A 555 8.27 44.61 34.37
C LEU A 555 7.17 44.99 35.38
N GLY A 556 6.24 44.06 35.65
CA GLY A 556 5.09 44.31 36.53
C GLY A 556 5.47 44.66 37.98
N ILE A 557 6.64 44.22 38.45
CA ILE A 557 7.13 44.56 39.80
C ILE A 557 8.07 45.77 39.81
N MET A 558 8.54 46.28 38.66
CA MET A 558 9.53 47.36 38.59
C MET A 558 9.02 48.64 39.23
N GLU A 559 7.84 49.12 38.81
CA GLU A 559 7.27 50.38 39.28
C GLU A 559 6.97 50.33 40.79
N VAL A 560 6.31 49.25 41.23
CA VAL A 560 5.96 49.04 42.65
C VAL A 560 7.21 49.00 43.53
N ASN A 561 8.26 48.30 43.10
CA ASN A 561 9.49 48.20 43.88
C ASN A 561 10.34 49.48 43.83
N MET A 562 10.24 50.29 42.78
CA MET A 562 10.96 51.56 42.67
C MET A 562 10.47 52.60 43.70
N TYR A 563 9.18 52.59 44.05
CA TYR A 563 8.57 53.48 45.05
C TYR A 563 8.36 52.84 46.43
N LYS A 564 8.77 51.59 46.60
CA LYS A 564 8.60 50.83 47.85
C LYS A 564 9.24 51.56 49.04
N GLY A 565 8.52 51.57 50.17
CA GLY A 565 8.96 52.26 51.39
C GLY A 565 8.79 53.79 51.37
N GLY A 566 7.95 54.32 50.47
CA GLY A 566 7.65 55.76 50.41
C GLY A 566 8.77 56.60 49.77
N PHE A 567 9.58 55.99 48.91
CA PHE A 567 10.66 56.67 48.21
C PHE A 567 10.13 57.78 47.30
N ASN A 568 10.79 58.95 47.31
CA ASN A 568 10.41 60.09 46.45
C ASN A 568 11.66 60.81 45.92
N TRP A 569 11.74 60.95 44.59
CA TRP A 569 12.84 61.57 43.87
C TRP A 569 13.09 63.05 44.24
N LYS A 570 12.07 63.78 44.72
CA LYS A 570 12.16 65.19 45.12
C LYS A 570 12.73 65.41 46.53
N THR A 571 12.61 64.42 47.41
CA THR A 571 12.97 64.57 48.83
C THR A 571 14.13 63.68 49.26
N TRP A 572 14.74 62.93 48.34
CA TRP A 572 15.83 62.00 48.61
C TRP A 572 17.14 62.71 48.97
N LYS A 573 17.75 62.35 50.11
CA LYS A 573 18.96 63.03 50.61
C LYS A 573 20.20 62.14 50.74
N ASN A 574 20.04 60.81 50.80
CA ASN A 574 21.12 59.90 51.19
C ASN A 574 21.35 58.77 50.15
N PRO A 575 22.03 59.04 49.03
CA PRO A 575 22.48 57.99 48.11
C PRO A 575 23.52 57.10 48.80
N THR A 576 23.17 55.83 49.07
CA THR A 576 24.05 54.87 49.78
C THR A 576 24.54 53.74 48.88
N GLY A 577 23.95 53.60 47.69
CA GLY A 577 24.25 52.59 46.69
C GLY A 577 23.03 52.27 45.83
N VAL A 578 23.19 51.29 44.93
CA VAL A 578 22.10 50.78 44.10
C VAL A 578 21.01 50.16 44.98
N ARG A 579 19.75 50.60 44.79
CA ARG A 579 18.59 50.17 45.58
C ARG A 579 18.21 48.71 45.28
N LYS A 580 17.45 48.11 46.21
CA LYS A 580 17.07 46.69 46.16
C LYS A 580 16.31 46.32 44.88
N TYR A 581 15.39 47.16 44.40
CA TYR A 581 14.58 46.84 43.21
C TYR A 581 15.45 46.52 41.98
N LEU A 582 16.51 47.29 41.74
CA LEU A 582 17.41 47.05 40.61
C LEU A 582 18.23 45.76 40.80
N LYS A 583 18.60 45.43 42.04
CA LYS A 583 19.26 44.15 42.36
C LYS A 583 18.33 42.96 42.14
N ASP A 584 17.06 43.09 42.50
CA ASP A 584 16.05 42.05 42.28
C ASP A 584 15.86 41.82 40.76
N ILE A 585 15.79 42.89 39.95
CA ILE A 585 15.77 42.79 38.47
C ILE A 585 17.00 42.04 37.93
N VAL A 586 18.19 42.36 38.44
CA VAL A 586 19.44 41.69 38.03
C VAL A 586 19.39 40.20 38.35
N MET A 587 18.89 39.83 39.53
CA MET A 587 18.72 38.42 39.88
C MET A 587 17.76 37.71 38.94
N SER A 588 16.61 38.31 38.61
CA SER A 588 15.68 37.75 37.62
C SER A 588 16.30 37.58 36.24
N LEU A 589 17.14 38.53 35.79
CA LEU A 589 17.89 38.38 34.52
C LEU A 589 18.90 37.22 34.58
N ILE A 590 19.54 36.99 35.73
CA ILE A 590 20.47 35.87 35.94
C ILE A 590 19.72 34.53 35.92
N GLU A 591 18.55 34.47 36.56
CA GLU A 591 17.69 33.28 36.55
C GLU A 591 17.28 32.91 35.12
N VAL A 592 16.81 33.88 34.33
CA VAL A 592 16.46 33.64 32.91
C VAL A 592 17.68 33.20 32.12
N HIS A 593 18.84 33.86 32.31
CA HIS A 593 20.07 33.45 31.66
C HIS A 593 20.45 32.00 31.98
N ALA A 594 20.41 31.61 33.26
CA ALA A 594 20.77 30.27 33.70
C ALA A 594 19.81 29.21 33.16
N GLU A 595 18.51 29.50 33.13
CA GLU A 595 17.48 28.61 32.58
C GLU A 595 17.72 28.34 31.09
N VAL A 596 17.93 29.39 30.29
CA VAL A 596 18.19 29.24 28.84
C VAL A 596 19.53 28.57 28.60
N TYR A 597 20.58 28.94 29.34
CA TYR A 597 21.90 28.34 29.18
C TYR A 597 21.91 26.84 29.51
N GLY A 598 21.09 26.39 30.47
CA GLY A 598 21.01 24.99 30.86
C GLY A 598 20.46 24.06 29.77
N ILE A 599 19.64 24.59 28.85
CA ILE A 599 18.97 23.80 27.80
C ILE A 599 19.51 24.16 26.42
N PHE A 600 19.57 25.45 26.07
CA PHE A 600 19.94 25.92 24.74
C PHE A 600 20.92 27.12 24.79
N PRO A 601 22.23 26.87 25.01
CA PRO A 601 23.23 27.93 25.18
C PRO A 601 23.29 28.96 24.06
N LYS A 602 23.16 28.54 22.80
CA LYS A 602 23.23 29.45 21.62
C LYS A 602 22.09 30.48 21.61
N PHE A 603 21.00 30.22 22.33
CA PHE A 603 19.81 31.07 22.37
C PHE A 603 19.88 32.20 23.39
N VAL A 604 20.79 32.09 24.37
CA VAL A 604 20.96 33.08 25.46
C VAL A 604 21.10 34.49 24.93
N MET A 605 21.95 34.70 23.92
CA MET A 605 22.17 36.04 23.34
C MET A 605 20.90 36.65 22.75
N ARG A 606 20.04 35.83 22.13
CA ARG A 606 18.79 36.30 21.52
C ARG A 606 17.76 36.67 22.58
N VAL A 607 17.60 35.83 23.60
CA VAL A 607 16.69 36.08 24.73
C VAL A 607 17.12 37.31 25.51
N MET A 608 18.37 37.34 25.96
CA MET A 608 18.84 38.38 26.87
C MET A 608 18.83 39.77 26.23
N LYS A 609 19.11 39.88 24.92
CA LYS A 609 18.92 41.14 24.18
C LYS A 609 17.49 41.65 24.28
N LYS A 610 16.51 40.78 24.05
CA LYS A 610 15.11 41.21 24.03
C LYS A 610 14.56 41.54 25.41
N ILE A 611 14.90 40.76 26.43
CA ILE A 611 14.49 41.07 27.81
C ILE A 611 15.18 42.35 28.30
N THR A 612 16.45 42.54 27.96
CA THR A 612 17.17 43.79 28.28
C THR A 612 16.50 45.00 27.64
N GLU A 613 16.07 44.90 26.37
CA GLU A 613 15.29 45.96 25.72
C GLU A 613 14.04 46.32 26.53
N SER A 614 13.23 45.32 26.91
CA SER A 614 12.00 45.55 27.67
C SER A 614 12.26 46.18 29.03
N VAL A 615 13.28 45.72 29.77
CA VAL A 615 13.65 46.28 31.07
C VAL A 615 14.16 47.72 30.95
N CYS A 616 14.98 48.02 29.94
CA CYS A 616 15.51 49.36 29.74
C CYS A 616 14.43 50.34 29.26
N GLU A 617 13.51 49.88 28.42
CA GLU A 617 12.35 50.65 27.95
C GLU A 617 11.43 51.02 29.12
N GLU A 618 11.10 50.05 29.98
CA GLU A 618 10.26 50.28 31.15
C GLU A 618 10.94 51.19 32.17
N LEU A 619 12.24 50.99 32.43
CA LEU A 619 12.99 51.90 33.31
C LEU A 619 13.04 53.33 32.74
N SER A 620 13.26 53.48 31.43
CA SER A 620 13.23 54.78 30.76
C SER A 620 11.86 55.45 30.91
N ARG A 621 10.76 54.73 30.65
CA ARG A 621 9.39 55.21 30.85
C ARG A 621 9.18 55.70 32.28
N LEU A 622 9.59 54.90 33.27
CA LEU A 622 9.46 55.24 34.68
C LEU A 622 10.23 56.51 35.07
N ILE A 623 11.44 56.70 34.53
CA ILE A 623 12.26 57.90 34.74
C ILE A 623 11.64 59.13 34.06
N GLN A 624 11.10 58.98 32.85
CA GLN A 624 10.41 60.07 32.13
C GLN A 624 9.15 60.54 32.85
N CYS A 625 8.47 59.65 33.58
CA CYS A 625 7.29 60.00 34.39
C CYS A 625 7.64 60.68 35.73
N VAL A 626 8.92 60.82 36.09
CA VAL A 626 9.31 61.50 37.33
C VAL A 626 9.11 63.02 37.18
N PRO A 627 8.30 63.66 38.04
CA PRO A 627 7.95 65.07 37.88
C PRO A 627 9.11 66.04 38.12
N ASP A 628 9.92 65.82 39.16
CA ASP A 628 11.15 66.61 39.40
C ASP A 628 12.17 65.78 40.20
N PHE A 629 13.44 66.16 40.10
CA PHE A 629 14.55 65.60 40.87
C PHE A 629 15.16 66.67 41.78
N ASN A 630 15.55 66.28 43.00
CA ASN A 630 16.52 67.05 43.79
C ASN A 630 17.96 66.53 43.53
N ALA A 631 18.97 67.17 44.12
CA ALA A 631 20.37 66.78 43.91
C ALA A 631 20.65 65.30 44.29
N GLY A 632 20.11 64.82 45.40
CA GLY A 632 20.28 63.42 45.83
C GLY A 632 19.54 62.42 44.93
N GLY A 633 18.35 62.78 44.46
CA GLY A 633 17.54 62.00 43.53
C GLY A 633 18.18 61.91 42.15
N ALA A 634 18.78 63.00 41.65
CA ALA A 634 19.55 63.00 40.41
C ALA A 634 20.80 62.10 40.51
N ILE A 635 21.54 62.16 41.62
CA ILE A 635 22.67 61.25 41.88
C ILE A 635 22.20 59.79 41.89
N GLN A 636 21.10 59.49 42.59
CA GLN A 636 20.55 58.14 42.67
C GLN A 636 20.09 57.62 41.30
N ALA A 637 19.38 58.44 40.51
CA ALA A 637 18.89 58.06 39.18
C ALA A 637 20.05 57.77 38.21
N ARG A 638 21.08 58.62 38.20
CA ARG A 638 22.28 58.39 37.36
C ARG A 638 23.05 57.15 37.81
N LEU A 639 23.21 56.93 39.12
CA LEU A 639 23.83 55.72 39.67
C LEU A 639 23.12 54.45 39.18
N GLU A 640 21.80 54.43 39.20
CA GLU A 640 21.01 53.25 38.83
C GLU A 640 20.98 52.98 37.32
N LEU A 641 20.87 54.02 36.50
CA LEU A 641 20.99 53.90 35.05
C LEU A 641 22.39 53.44 34.64
N GLU A 642 23.44 53.99 35.25
CA GLU A 642 24.81 53.61 34.95
C GLU A 642 25.12 52.18 35.42
N ALA A 643 24.57 51.77 36.57
CA ALA A 643 24.65 50.40 37.02
C ALA A 643 24.00 49.46 36.01
N LEU A 644 22.75 49.73 35.58
CA LEU A 644 22.06 48.89 34.59
C LEU A 644 22.83 48.83 33.27
N ARG A 645 23.27 49.98 32.75
CA ARG A 645 24.07 50.09 31.52
C ARG A 645 25.36 49.29 31.59
N SER A 646 26.04 49.32 32.73
CA SER A 646 27.26 48.54 32.94
C SER A 646 27.00 47.04 32.96
N MET A 647 25.85 46.59 33.45
CA MET A 647 25.49 45.17 33.57
C MET A 647 25.01 44.58 32.25
N THR A 648 24.24 45.34 31.47
CA THR A 648 23.62 44.85 30.22
C THR A 648 24.48 45.09 28.98
N ARG A 649 25.75 45.49 29.16
CA ARG A 649 26.66 45.92 28.09
C ARG A 649 26.80 44.91 26.95
N ILE A 650 26.83 43.61 27.24
CA ILE A 650 26.97 42.56 26.23
C ILE A 650 25.70 42.34 25.40
N TYR A 651 24.55 42.77 25.91
CA TYR A 651 23.24 42.66 25.27
C TYR A 651 22.77 44.00 24.69
N ASN A 652 23.68 44.95 24.53
CA ASN A 652 23.37 46.27 24.02
C ASN A 652 22.82 46.22 22.59
N THR A 653 21.70 46.89 22.35
CA THR A 653 21.04 47.06 21.04
C THR A 653 20.78 48.54 20.77
N PRO A 654 20.50 48.95 19.52
CA PRO A 654 20.14 50.34 19.22
C PRO A 654 18.94 50.85 20.04
N LYS A 655 17.97 49.98 20.34
CA LYS A 655 16.83 50.30 21.19
C LYS A 655 17.26 50.57 22.63
N VAL A 656 18.10 49.71 23.21
CA VAL A 656 18.67 49.91 24.55
C VAL A 656 19.43 51.24 24.64
N GLN A 657 20.21 51.60 23.62
CA GLN A 657 20.93 52.88 23.57
C GLN A 657 19.99 54.08 23.54
N SER A 658 18.89 54.01 22.78
CA SER A 658 17.86 55.06 22.75
C SER A 658 17.22 55.23 24.12
N CYS A 659 16.79 54.13 24.75
CA CYS A 659 16.16 54.17 26.07
C CYS A 659 17.08 54.79 27.12
N PHE A 660 18.37 54.45 27.13
CA PHE A 660 19.34 55.08 28.04
C PHE A 660 19.51 56.57 27.74
N LYS A 661 19.61 56.96 26.46
CA LYS A 661 19.74 58.36 26.08
C LYS A 661 18.54 59.17 26.57
N GLU A 662 17.33 58.72 26.26
CA GLU A 662 16.07 59.35 26.70
C GLU A 662 16.01 59.47 28.23
N ALA A 663 16.37 58.40 28.96
CA ALA A 663 16.38 58.42 30.42
C ALA A 663 17.42 59.39 31.00
N PHE A 664 18.62 59.47 30.40
CA PHE A 664 19.66 60.39 30.85
C PHE A 664 19.34 61.87 30.54
N ASP A 665 18.65 62.13 29.43
CA ASP A 665 18.22 63.48 29.03
C ASP A 665 17.17 64.06 30.00
N CYS A 666 16.39 63.21 30.67
CA CYS A 666 15.42 63.62 31.71
C CYS A 666 16.05 63.96 33.07
N ILE A 667 17.30 63.59 33.32
CA ILE A 667 17.93 63.75 34.64
C ILE A 667 18.81 65.01 34.64
N PRO A 668 18.71 65.89 35.67
CA PRO A 668 19.59 67.06 35.77
C PRO A 668 21.08 66.73 35.68
N GLU A 669 21.87 67.69 35.19
CA GLU A 669 23.33 67.57 35.21
C GLU A 669 23.85 67.57 36.66
N LEU A 670 24.83 66.71 36.92
CA LEU A 670 25.46 66.60 38.23
C LEU A 670 26.67 67.53 38.35
N SER A 671 26.91 68.04 39.56
CA SER A 671 28.19 68.64 39.93
C SER A 671 29.34 67.62 39.88
N GLU A 672 30.58 68.09 39.82
CA GLU A 672 31.77 67.22 39.84
C GLU A 672 31.85 66.34 41.11
N GLU A 673 31.42 66.89 42.26
CA GLU A 673 31.27 66.13 43.50
C GLU A 673 30.22 65.02 43.35
N GLY A 674 29.07 65.33 42.73
CA GLY A 674 28.01 64.35 42.46
C GLY A 674 28.46 63.22 41.52
N LYS A 675 29.25 63.54 40.48
CA LYS A 675 29.84 62.54 39.57
C LYS A 675 30.80 61.61 40.33
N THR A 676 31.68 62.18 41.16
CA THR A 676 32.62 61.42 42.00
C THR A 676 31.89 60.45 42.95
N VAL A 677 30.76 60.89 43.53
CA VAL A 677 29.92 60.04 44.39
C VAL A 677 29.28 58.88 43.60
N VAL A 678 28.80 59.13 42.37
CA VAL A 678 28.26 58.08 41.52
C VAL A 678 29.33 57.01 41.23
N ASP A 679 30.55 57.42 40.84
CA ASP A 679 31.64 56.48 40.53
C ASP A 679 32.03 55.63 41.74
N GLN A 680 32.18 56.23 42.92
CA GLN A 680 32.49 55.49 44.16
C GLN A 680 31.40 54.46 44.51
N LEU A 681 30.13 54.83 44.34
CA LEU A 681 29.01 53.94 44.63
C LEU A 681 28.87 52.82 43.58
N LEU A 682 29.19 53.09 42.32
CA LEU A 682 29.25 52.09 41.25
C LEU A 682 30.35 51.06 41.50
N ASP A 683 31.54 51.49 41.89
CA ASP A 683 32.64 50.57 42.18
C ASP A 683 32.33 49.69 43.39
N LYS A 684 31.70 50.26 44.43
CA LYS A 684 31.18 49.48 45.56
C LYS A 684 30.13 48.46 45.12
N PHE A 685 29.22 48.85 44.23
CA PHE A 685 28.21 47.94 43.67
C PHE A 685 28.85 46.78 42.89
N ARG A 686 29.79 47.08 41.98
CA ARG A 686 30.54 46.09 41.21
C ARG A 686 31.33 45.12 42.09
N ALA A 687 31.96 45.62 43.15
CA ALA A 687 32.68 44.79 44.11
C ALA A 687 31.74 43.85 44.88
N THR A 688 30.58 44.37 45.31
CA THR A 688 29.62 43.61 46.13
C THR A 688 28.88 42.55 45.31
N MET A 689 28.52 42.83 44.07
CA MET A 689 27.79 41.91 43.17
C MET A 689 28.70 41.22 42.14
N LYS A 690 30.02 41.17 42.40
CA LYS A 690 31.00 40.67 41.44
C LYS A 690 30.65 39.30 40.86
N ILE A 691 30.23 38.36 41.72
CA ILE A 691 29.92 36.98 41.34
C ILE A 691 28.67 36.94 40.45
N GLN A 692 27.61 37.63 40.85
CA GLN A 692 26.34 37.72 40.12
C GLN A 692 26.53 38.31 38.73
N LEU A 693 27.41 39.31 38.60
CA LEU A 693 27.66 39.98 37.33
C LEU A 693 28.57 39.20 36.37
N MET A 694 29.18 38.08 36.79
CA MET A 694 30.09 37.32 35.94
C MET A 694 29.39 36.71 34.71
N CYS A 695 28.11 36.34 34.81
CA CYS A 695 27.36 35.81 33.66
C CYS A 695 27.13 36.84 32.55
N PHE A 696 27.28 38.14 32.86
CA PHE A 696 27.11 39.23 31.90
C PHE A 696 28.43 39.80 31.37
N GLN A 697 29.55 39.12 31.64
CA GLN A 697 30.85 39.50 31.12
C GLN A 697 31.16 38.72 29.83
N PRO A 698 31.81 39.35 28.84
CA PRO A 698 32.27 38.65 27.64
C PRO A 698 33.27 37.56 28.05
N GLU A 699 33.10 36.37 27.47
CA GLU A 699 33.72 35.12 27.91
C GLU A 699 35.22 35.21 28.24
N LEU A 700 35.59 34.80 29.46
CA LEU A 700 36.91 34.28 29.79
C LEU A 700 36.83 32.74 29.88
N SER A 701 36.84 32.10 28.71
CA SER A 701 36.98 30.65 28.47
C SER A 701 35.89 29.70 29.05
N PRO A 702 35.63 28.54 28.38
CA PRO A 702 34.48 27.66 28.68
C PRO A 702 34.54 26.93 30.04
N SER A 703 35.71 26.86 30.68
CA SER A 703 35.91 26.13 31.93
C SER A 703 35.37 26.86 33.17
N THR A 704 35.18 28.18 33.10
CA THR A 704 34.74 29.01 34.23
C THR A 704 33.22 29.02 34.38
N VAL A 705 32.47 28.86 33.29
CA VAL A 705 30.99 28.94 33.24
C VAL A 705 30.32 27.74 33.94
N LYS A 706 30.88 26.54 33.78
CA LYS A 706 30.41 25.32 34.49
C LYS A 706 30.45 25.47 36.02
N ARG A 707 31.32 26.33 36.55
CA ARG A 707 31.48 26.54 38.00
C ARG A 707 30.52 27.59 38.54
N ALA A 708 30.19 28.63 37.75
CA ALA A 708 29.24 29.67 38.14
C ALA A 708 27.78 29.20 38.04
N ALA A 709 27.42 28.45 36.99
CA ALA A 709 26.07 27.92 36.81
C ALA A 709 25.67 26.88 37.87
N ARG A 710 26.62 26.05 38.33
CA ARG A 710 26.39 25.09 39.44
C ARG A 710 26.27 25.73 40.82
N LEU A 711 26.80 26.94 41.00
CA LEU A 711 26.71 27.67 42.28
C LEU A 711 25.44 28.54 42.35
N GLY A 712 24.91 28.99 41.21
CA GLY A 712 23.63 29.70 41.16
C GLY A 712 22.40 28.81 41.43
N SER A 713 22.48 27.49 41.20
CA SER A 713 21.40 26.54 41.52
C SER A 713 21.40 26.06 42.98
N MET A 714 22.35 26.53 43.80
CA MET A 714 22.50 26.14 45.22
C MET A 714 22.23 27.30 46.19
N VAL A 715 21.68 28.42 45.71
CA VAL A 715 21.28 29.58 46.54
C VAL A 715 19.79 29.80 46.46
#